data_AF-A0A1Q5SRC6-F1
#
_entry.id   AF-A0A1Q5SRC6-F1
#
_cell.length_a   1.000
_cell.length_b   1.000
_cell.length_c   1.000
_cell.angle_alpha   90.00
_cell.angle_beta   90.00
_cell.angle_gamma   90.00
#
_symmetry.space_group_name_H-M   'P 1'
#
loop_
_entity.id
_entity.type
_entity.pdbx_description
1 polymer ?
#
loop_
_entity_poly.entity_id
_entity_poly.type
_entity_poly.pdbx_seq_one_letter_code
_entity_poly.pdbx_strand_id
1 'polypeptide(L)'
;MATNIVSESPHNNFDTILVLDFGSQTSHLILRRLRSLGVFAELLPCTTKIADLTWKPKGIVFSGGPSSVYDEGSPHVDPAVFDLNVPILGICYGCQEIAWRLDSKNVARGAAREYGHADVKITKVNSHVDRLFAGMGDEIPVFMSHYDKLVSLPTGFVVIASTKNSEFAGIAHEEKPVFGVQFHPELEHTPRGTEILRNFSVDICGAQANWKMGDFVQLEIARIRELVGDKALVLGAVSGGVDSTVGAALMREAIGDRFKAILIDNGCMRLNECEQVKETLGHHLGIDLTVVDAADLFLGRLAGVSDPEKKRKIIGSTFIDLFEQEAIRIEKEAENTPNSGKVEWFLQGTLYPDVIESLSFRGPSATIKTHHNVGGLPERMMNGQGLRLIEPLRLLFKDEVRAIGRQLGIHESLVGRHPFPGPGIAIRILGDVTKERVEIARQADNIFISMIREAGLYDQISQAFAGLDTNRSVGVFGDQRVWGYIIILRAVRTKDFMSAEVFNFDNAFLANVARTICNQVEGVARVVYDLDPTCPEGSWSNQIAPWQWYIHGTGSTGEYLELSPDFKNPVDTSDAQGIRISIDGTSFWNGQTMERSEIIPQTSENLGTGRLFYHFSLMTSTTNPPNPKFEHQIAFFESHFTELKYGLLSGDSASEDNTLRWCVSGITKWSTQLEAGNWYNFAYDIDFDAKTVSLWASNGSDPLSAVVTGVSVSTSTNSADWHVGELRLNNGGTDAAAEDWFWSGIYVENAPITATIAGPLAGQSE
;
A
#
# COMPACT_ATOMS: atom_id res chain seq x y z
N MET A 1 -23.99 36.91 -16.96
CA MET A 1 -23.36 37.05 -18.28
C MET A 1 -22.47 35.85 -18.45
N ALA A 2 -22.91 34.86 -19.22
CA ALA A 2 -22.14 33.64 -19.48
C ALA A 2 -21.02 34.02 -20.44
N THR A 3 -19.81 34.17 -19.91
CA THR A 3 -18.58 34.27 -20.71
C THR A 3 -18.42 33.01 -21.55
N ASN A 4 -17.95 33.16 -22.78
CA ASN A 4 -17.61 32.07 -23.69
C ASN A 4 -16.61 31.13 -22.99
N ILE A 5 -17.10 30.00 -22.47
CA ILE A 5 -16.25 28.98 -21.89
C ILE A 5 -15.93 27.99 -23.01
N VAL A 6 -14.64 27.85 -23.30
CA VAL A 6 -14.08 26.94 -24.31
C VAL A 6 -13.84 25.56 -23.67
N SER A 7 -13.92 24.50 -24.47
CA SER A 7 -13.76 23.07 -24.17
C SER A 7 -12.37 22.63 -23.68
N GLU A 8 -11.73 23.44 -22.87
CA GLU A 8 -10.36 23.21 -22.42
C GLU A 8 -10.32 22.44 -21.10
N SER A 9 -9.22 21.74 -20.86
CA SER A 9 -8.94 21.06 -19.58
C SER A 9 -9.11 22.02 -18.40
N PRO A 10 -9.53 21.55 -17.20
CA PRO A 10 -9.78 22.43 -16.07
C PRO A 10 -8.61 23.37 -15.72
N HIS A 11 -7.36 22.93 -15.90
CA HIS A 11 -6.18 23.78 -15.66
C HIS A 11 -6.08 25.03 -16.55
N ASN A 12 -6.79 25.09 -17.68
CA ASN A 12 -6.86 26.29 -18.52
C ASN A 12 -7.98 27.25 -18.09
N ASN A 13 -8.96 26.75 -17.35
CA ASN A 13 -10.11 27.52 -16.89
C ASN A 13 -9.94 28.04 -15.45
N PHE A 14 -9.05 27.41 -14.66
CA PHE A 14 -8.80 27.76 -13.27
C PHE A 14 -7.33 28.07 -13.01
N ASP A 15 -7.09 28.98 -12.05
CA ASP A 15 -5.76 29.16 -11.48
C ASP A 15 -5.30 27.85 -10.84
N THR A 16 -4.20 27.30 -11.36
CA THR A 16 -3.77 25.94 -11.04
C THR A 16 -2.47 25.93 -10.27
N ILE A 17 -2.45 25.20 -9.15
CA ILE A 17 -1.24 24.83 -8.41
C ILE A 17 -0.78 23.45 -8.90
N LEU A 18 0.47 23.37 -9.37
CA LEU A 18 1.07 22.10 -9.77
C LEU A 18 1.70 21.43 -8.54
N VAL A 19 1.37 20.17 -8.28
CA VAL A 19 2.01 19.35 -7.25
C VAL A 19 2.87 18.30 -7.94
N LEU A 20 4.18 18.34 -7.71
CA LEU A 20 5.13 17.35 -8.23
C LEU A 20 5.38 16.27 -7.18
N ASP A 21 5.03 15.04 -7.53
CA ASP A 21 5.09 13.89 -6.63
C ASP A 21 6.44 13.16 -6.70
N PHE A 22 7.12 13.12 -5.55
CA PHE A 22 8.37 12.41 -5.30
C PHE A 22 8.15 11.03 -4.65
N GLY A 23 6.88 10.59 -4.52
CA GLY A 23 6.54 9.26 -4.03
C GLY A 23 6.03 9.19 -2.62
N SER A 24 5.63 10.32 -2.02
CA SER A 24 5.00 10.25 -0.71
C SER A 24 3.64 9.57 -0.83
N GLN A 25 3.36 8.69 0.13
CA GLN A 25 2.02 8.13 0.32
C GLN A 25 0.98 9.24 0.58
N THR A 26 1.41 10.41 1.03
CA THR A 26 0.56 11.56 1.41
C THR A 26 0.40 12.62 0.33
N SER A 27 1.04 12.50 -0.85
CA SER A 27 1.02 13.55 -1.88
C SER A 27 -0.40 13.94 -2.32
N HIS A 28 -1.30 12.96 -2.40
CA HIS A 28 -2.71 13.18 -2.72
C HIS A 28 -3.45 14.04 -1.67
N LEU A 29 -2.99 14.06 -0.41
CA LEU A 29 -3.58 14.90 0.65
C LEU A 29 -3.27 16.39 0.41
N ILE A 30 -2.09 16.72 -0.15
CA ILE A 30 -1.75 18.11 -0.55
C ILE A 30 -2.84 18.65 -1.48
N LEU A 31 -3.23 17.84 -2.47
CA LEU A 31 -4.30 18.20 -3.40
C LEU A 31 -5.62 18.38 -2.69
N ARG A 32 -6.03 17.43 -1.84
CA ARG A 32 -7.29 17.54 -1.10
C ARG A 32 -7.35 18.82 -0.26
N ARG A 33 -6.26 19.21 0.39
CA ARG A 33 -6.18 20.46 1.15
C ARG A 33 -6.33 21.68 0.24
N LEU A 34 -5.61 21.74 -0.88
CA LEU A 34 -5.73 22.83 -1.86
C LEU A 34 -7.15 22.94 -2.44
N ARG A 35 -7.77 21.80 -2.79
CA ARG A 35 -9.16 21.74 -3.28
C ARG A 35 -10.16 22.20 -2.23
N SER A 36 -9.96 21.84 -0.96
CA SER A 36 -10.81 22.31 0.16
C SER A 36 -10.76 23.83 0.37
N LEU A 37 -9.68 24.48 -0.07
CA LEU A 37 -9.51 25.93 -0.07
C LEU A 37 -10.12 26.61 -1.31
N GLY A 38 -10.73 25.85 -2.21
CA GLY A 38 -11.30 26.34 -3.46
C GLY A 38 -10.25 26.66 -4.53
N VAL A 39 -9.03 26.12 -4.42
CA VAL A 39 -7.96 26.28 -5.40
C VAL A 39 -7.80 24.99 -6.20
N PHE A 40 -7.79 25.08 -7.54
CA PHE A 40 -7.55 23.91 -8.37
C PHE A 40 -6.07 23.50 -8.29
N ALA A 41 -5.83 22.20 -8.15
CA ALA A 41 -4.49 21.64 -8.04
C ALA A 41 -4.38 20.32 -8.80
N GLU A 42 -3.29 20.13 -9.54
CA GLU A 42 -3.02 18.94 -10.35
C GLU A 42 -1.72 18.26 -9.89
N LEU A 43 -1.76 16.95 -9.69
CA LEU A 43 -0.63 16.11 -9.30
C LEU A 43 -0.01 15.50 -10.57
N LEU A 44 1.28 15.72 -10.75
CA LEU A 44 2.09 15.07 -11.79
C LEU A 44 3.34 14.46 -11.16
N PRO A 45 3.97 13.46 -11.81
CA PRO A 45 5.25 12.93 -11.37
C PRO A 45 6.33 14.01 -11.32
N CYS A 46 7.24 13.95 -10.35
CA CYS A 46 8.40 14.85 -10.32
C CYS A 46 9.24 14.83 -11.62
N THR A 47 9.23 13.71 -12.35
CA THR A 47 9.96 13.53 -13.62
C THR A 47 9.35 14.25 -14.82
N THR A 48 8.15 14.83 -14.68
CA THR A 48 7.49 15.59 -15.75
C THR A 48 8.37 16.75 -16.20
N LYS A 49 8.61 16.85 -17.52
CA LYS A 49 9.35 17.97 -18.10
C LYS A 49 8.45 19.18 -18.20
N ILE A 50 8.97 20.34 -17.81
CA ILE A 50 8.23 21.61 -17.88
C ILE A 50 7.87 21.97 -19.31
N ALA A 51 8.71 21.57 -20.28
CA ALA A 51 8.45 21.75 -21.70
C ALA A 51 7.20 21.00 -22.20
N ASP A 52 6.77 19.96 -21.50
CA ASP A 52 5.59 19.16 -21.86
C ASP A 52 4.29 19.78 -21.33
N LEU A 53 4.37 20.78 -20.43
CA LEU A 53 3.20 21.47 -19.92
C LEU A 53 2.64 22.43 -20.98
N THR A 54 1.36 22.24 -21.31
CA THR A 54 0.61 23.13 -22.22
C THR A 54 0.11 24.41 -21.54
N TRP A 55 0.34 24.55 -20.25
CA TRP A 55 -0.16 25.63 -19.39
C TRP A 55 0.91 26.07 -18.38
N LYS A 56 0.72 27.24 -17.77
CA LYS A 56 1.64 27.78 -16.75
C LYS A 56 1.00 27.74 -15.35
N PRO A 57 1.59 27.05 -14.36
CA PRO A 57 1.06 27.05 -13.00
C PRO A 57 1.18 28.41 -12.33
N LYS A 58 0.28 28.69 -11.38
CA LYS A 58 0.39 29.85 -10.48
C LYS A 58 1.42 29.65 -9.38
N GLY A 59 1.66 28.40 -8.99
CA GLY A 59 2.67 28.00 -8.03
C GLY A 59 2.88 26.49 -8.07
N ILE A 60 3.99 26.04 -7.51
CA ILE A 60 4.41 24.64 -7.56
C ILE A 60 4.70 24.13 -6.15
N VAL A 61 4.19 22.95 -5.81
CA VAL A 61 4.48 22.26 -4.56
C VAL A 61 5.29 21.01 -4.87
N PHE A 62 6.44 20.85 -4.24
CA PHE A 62 7.22 19.62 -4.24
C PHE A 62 6.78 18.79 -3.04
N SER A 63 6.26 17.58 -3.29
CA SER A 63 5.82 16.71 -2.21
C SER A 63 6.99 16.15 -1.40
N GLY A 64 6.66 15.47 -0.30
CA GLY A 64 7.60 14.56 0.34
C GLY A 64 7.90 13.33 -0.53
N GLY A 65 8.82 12.50 -0.06
CA GLY A 65 9.21 11.26 -0.71
C GLY A 65 9.96 10.37 0.29
N PRO A 66 9.95 9.03 0.09
CA PRO A 66 10.62 8.09 0.99
C PRO A 66 12.11 7.89 0.68
N SER A 67 12.61 8.46 -0.43
CA SER A 67 14.02 8.34 -0.84
C SER A 67 14.91 9.36 -0.14
N SER A 68 16.22 9.13 -0.13
CA SER A 68 17.21 10.16 0.22
C SER A 68 17.58 10.93 -1.05
N VAL A 69 17.71 12.25 -0.98
CA VAL A 69 17.92 13.10 -2.19
C VAL A 69 19.29 12.89 -2.86
N TYR A 70 20.25 12.33 -2.13
CA TYR A 70 21.61 12.08 -2.61
C TYR A 70 21.83 10.64 -3.10
N ASP A 71 20.84 9.76 -2.97
CA ASP A 71 20.97 8.36 -3.39
C ASP A 71 20.99 8.23 -4.92
N GLU A 72 21.71 7.23 -5.43
CA GLU A 72 21.71 6.92 -6.86
C GLU A 72 20.32 6.47 -7.31
N GLY A 73 19.78 7.14 -8.34
CA GLY A 73 18.42 6.88 -8.84
C GLY A 73 17.30 7.56 -8.04
N SER A 74 17.63 8.48 -7.12
CA SER A 74 16.60 9.25 -6.41
C SER A 74 15.79 10.18 -7.34
N PRO A 75 14.51 10.46 -7.01
CA PRO A 75 13.64 11.24 -7.88
C PRO A 75 14.00 12.73 -7.87
N HIS A 76 14.29 13.29 -9.04
CA HIS A 76 14.59 14.72 -9.19
C HIS A 76 13.62 15.41 -10.14
N VAL A 77 13.36 16.69 -9.87
CA VAL A 77 12.52 17.52 -10.74
C VAL A 77 13.28 18.00 -11.97
N ASP A 78 12.53 18.33 -13.03
CA ASP A 78 13.10 19.03 -14.17
C ASP A 78 13.74 20.36 -13.74
N PRO A 79 15.04 20.57 -14.03
CA PRO A 79 15.73 21.84 -13.80
C PRO A 79 14.97 23.12 -14.14
N ALA A 80 14.22 23.08 -15.24
CA ALA A 80 13.48 24.21 -15.78
C ALA A 80 12.36 24.71 -14.86
N VAL A 81 11.94 23.91 -13.86
CA VAL A 81 10.93 24.31 -12.87
C VAL A 81 11.31 25.62 -12.16
N PHE A 82 12.59 25.78 -11.85
CA PHE A 82 13.09 26.96 -11.13
C PHE A 82 13.17 28.23 -12.00
N ASP A 83 13.07 28.08 -13.32
CA ASP A 83 13.11 29.17 -14.29
C ASP A 83 11.70 29.70 -14.66
N LEU A 84 10.64 29.03 -14.19
CA LEU A 84 9.24 29.41 -14.47
C LEU A 84 8.83 30.76 -13.85
N ASN A 85 9.61 31.27 -12.89
CA ASN A 85 9.32 32.49 -12.13
C ASN A 85 7.93 32.45 -11.47
N VAL A 86 7.62 31.33 -10.82
CA VAL A 86 6.40 31.11 -10.03
C VAL A 86 6.81 30.69 -8.62
N PRO A 87 5.99 30.94 -7.57
CA PRO A 87 6.31 30.51 -6.23
C PRO A 87 6.44 28.98 -6.11
N ILE A 88 7.37 28.54 -5.27
CA ILE A 88 7.66 27.12 -5.03
C ILE A 88 7.58 26.84 -3.52
N LEU A 89 6.91 25.75 -3.13
CA LEU A 89 6.91 25.23 -1.76
C LEU A 89 7.41 23.78 -1.76
N GLY A 90 8.54 23.52 -1.09
CA GLY A 90 9.05 22.18 -0.84
C GLY A 90 8.58 21.62 0.50
N ILE A 91 8.03 20.40 0.50
CA ILE A 91 7.60 19.69 1.71
C ILE A 91 8.50 18.47 1.90
N CYS A 92 9.15 18.37 3.05
CA CYS A 92 10.06 17.28 3.42
C CYS A 92 11.13 17.02 2.33
N TYR A 93 11.03 15.92 1.56
CA TYR A 93 11.91 15.66 0.41
C TYR A 93 11.96 16.84 -0.57
N GLY A 94 10.82 17.48 -0.86
CA GLY A 94 10.79 18.66 -1.71
C GLY A 94 11.61 19.84 -1.16
N CYS A 95 11.69 20.00 0.16
CA CYS A 95 12.57 20.98 0.81
C CYS A 95 14.05 20.60 0.65
N GLN A 96 14.34 19.30 0.76
CA GLN A 96 15.68 18.75 0.57
C GLN A 96 16.16 18.89 -0.87
N GLU A 97 15.29 18.63 -1.86
CA GLU A 97 15.58 18.83 -3.29
C GLU A 97 15.96 20.28 -3.60
N ILE A 98 15.24 21.27 -3.03
CA ILE A 98 15.59 22.69 -3.18
C ILE A 98 16.99 22.98 -2.64
N ALA A 99 17.31 22.43 -1.45
CA ALA A 99 18.58 22.66 -0.79
C ALA A 99 19.76 21.95 -1.50
N TRP A 100 19.58 20.68 -1.84
CA TRP A 100 20.57 19.81 -2.48
C TRP A 100 20.97 20.32 -3.86
N ARG A 101 20.00 20.86 -4.62
CA ARG A 101 20.24 21.40 -5.95
C ARG A 101 21.16 22.62 -5.98
N LEU A 102 21.19 23.39 -4.89
CA LEU A 102 22.09 24.54 -4.74
C LEU A 102 23.50 24.10 -4.30
N ASP A 103 23.57 23.18 -3.35
CA ASP A 103 24.80 22.50 -2.95
C ASP A 103 24.43 21.14 -2.35
N SER A 104 25.01 20.06 -2.88
CA SER A 104 24.71 18.70 -2.42
C SER A 104 25.09 18.48 -0.96
N LYS A 105 25.98 19.30 -0.39
CA LYS A 105 26.36 19.26 1.03
C LYS A 105 25.30 19.83 1.97
N ASN A 106 24.27 20.51 1.44
CA ASN A 106 23.22 21.09 2.29
C ASN A 106 22.34 20.05 2.96
N VAL A 107 22.27 18.83 2.42
CA VAL A 107 21.44 17.75 2.94
C VAL A 107 22.34 16.59 3.36
N ALA A 108 22.11 16.06 4.55
CA ALA A 108 22.76 14.85 5.00
C ALA A 108 21.80 14.01 5.85
N ARG A 109 22.19 12.76 6.05
CA ARG A 109 21.49 11.81 6.91
C ARG A 109 21.45 12.33 8.35
N GLY A 110 20.26 12.38 8.94
CA GLY A 110 20.09 12.76 10.35
C GLY A 110 20.69 11.72 11.30
N ALA A 111 21.25 12.17 12.43
CA ALA A 111 21.79 11.28 13.47
C ALA A 111 20.71 10.48 14.21
N ALA A 112 19.46 10.96 14.20
CA ALA A 112 18.28 10.29 14.75
C ALA A 112 17.09 10.57 13.83
N ARG A 113 16.17 9.61 13.71
CA ARG A 113 14.92 9.79 12.96
C ARG A 113 13.97 10.68 13.76
N GLU A 114 13.43 11.73 13.16
CA GLU A 114 12.40 12.57 13.79
C GLU A 114 11.05 12.25 13.15
N TYR A 115 10.40 11.21 13.68
CA TYR A 115 9.02 10.85 13.36
C TYR A 115 8.11 11.21 14.53
N GLY A 116 7.10 12.03 14.29
CA GLY A 116 6.07 12.33 15.27
C GLY A 116 5.83 13.83 15.47
N HIS A 117 5.13 14.13 16.56
CA HIS A 117 4.76 15.50 16.90
C HIS A 117 5.97 16.31 17.38
N ALA A 118 6.13 17.50 16.81
CA ALA A 118 7.13 18.48 17.22
C ALA A 118 6.51 19.88 17.28
N ASP A 119 6.99 20.70 18.21
CA ASP A 119 6.66 22.12 18.26
C ASP A 119 7.68 22.91 17.41
N VAL A 120 7.19 23.52 16.34
CA VAL A 120 7.97 24.39 15.45
C VAL A 120 7.85 25.83 15.93
N LYS A 121 9.00 26.45 16.20
CA LYS A 121 9.13 27.89 16.47
C LYS A 121 9.29 28.65 15.17
N ILE A 122 8.40 29.59 14.93
CA ILE A 122 8.39 30.46 13.74
C ILE A 122 9.32 31.64 14.00
N THR A 123 10.25 31.89 13.07
CA THR A 123 11.18 33.02 13.13
C THR A 123 10.74 34.08 12.13
N LYS A 124 10.42 35.29 12.63
CA LYS A 124 10.05 36.43 11.79
C LYS A 124 11.28 37.19 11.34
N VAL A 125 11.44 37.36 10.03
CA VAL A 125 12.58 38.05 9.41
C VAL A 125 12.19 39.47 8.97
N ASN A 126 10.93 39.86 9.13
CA ASN A 126 10.33 41.14 8.72
C ASN A 126 10.46 41.42 7.21
N SER A 127 10.24 40.38 6.40
CA SER A 127 10.30 40.47 4.94
C SER A 127 9.18 39.66 4.30
N HIS A 128 9.19 39.54 2.96
CA HIS A 128 8.19 38.79 2.22
C HIS A 128 8.13 37.30 2.62
N VAL A 129 9.19 36.77 3.25
CA VAL A 129 9.27 35.37 3.68
C VAL A 129 8.29 35.02 4.81
N ASP A 130 7.92 36.01 5.63
CA ASP A 130 7.01 35.82 6.77
C ASP A 130 5.57 35.49 6.33
N ARG A 131 5.27 35.65 5.03
CA ARG A 131 3.95 35.42 4.46
C ARG A 131 3.50 33.97 4.57
N LEU A 132 4.42 32.99 4.56
CA LEU A 132 4.06 31.57 4.65
C LEU A 132 3.38 31.25 5.99
N PHE A 133 3.86 31.84 7.08
CA PHE A 133 3.36 31.64 8.45
C PHE A 133 2.52 32.82 8.97
N ALA A 134 1.99 33.65 8.07
CA ALA A 134 1.15 34.78 8.44
C ALA A 134 -0.06 34.32 9.27
N GLY A 135 -0.29 34.98 10.42
CA GLY A 135 -1.40 34.67 11.33
C GLY A 135 -1.20 33.45 12.22
N MET A 136 -0.01 32.82 12.22
CA MET A 136 0.21 31.54 12.92
C MET A 136 0.73 31.64 14.35
N GLY A 137 1.04 32.84 14.83
CA GLY A 137 1.70 33.02 16.13
C GLY A 137 3.20 32.76 16.03
N ASP A 138 3.81 32.39 17.16
CA ASP A 138 5.26 32.19 17.25
C ASP A 138 5.63 30.69 17.36
N GLU A 139 4.66 29.80 17.62
CA GLU A 139 4.87 28.36 17.76
C GLU A 139 3.65 27.60 17.24
N ILE A 140 3.89 26.51 16.50
CA ILE A 140 2.85 25.63 15.96
C ILE A 140 3.21 24.15 16.19
N PRO A 141 2.26 23.31 16.60
CA PRO A 141 2.45 21.87 16.61
C PRO A 141 2.38 21.32 15.17
N VAL A 142 3.36 20.53 14.79
CA VAL A 142 3.46 19.91 13.46
C VAL A 142 3.79 18.44 13.56
N PHE A 143 3.59 17.72 12.46
CA PHE A 143 4.06 16.36 12.30
C PHE A 143 5.34 16.31 11.45
N MET A 144 6.44 15.95 12.10
CA MET A 144 7.74 15.72 11.45
C MET A 144 7.79 14.27 10.96
N SER A 145 8.28 14.08 9.75
CA SER A 145 8.46 12.76 9.15
C SER A 145 9.66 12.76 8.22
N HIS A 146 10.84 12.91 8.81
CA HIS A 146 12.07 12.95 8.02
C HIS A 146 13.22 12.26 8.72
N TYR A 147 14.05 11.61 7.90
CA TYR A 147 15.29 11.00 8.34
C TYR A 147 16.47 11.87 7.94
N ASP A 148 16.51 12.26 6.68
CA ASP A 148 17.41 13.31 6.20
C ASP A 148 16.98 14.67 6.74
N LYS A 149 17.97 15.54 6.93
CA LYS A 149 17.72 16.93 7.28
C LYS A 149 18.69 17.84 6.55
N LEU A 150 18.33 19.10 6.46
CA LEU A 150 19.27 20.14 6.09
C LEU A 150 20.34 20.24 7.19
N VAL A 151 21.61 20.23 6.80
CA VAL A 151 22.77 20.42 7.70
C VAL A 151 23.44 21.77 7.51
N SER A 152 23.19 22.41 6.37
CA SER A 152 23.55 23.81 6.14
C SER A 152 22.42 24.54 5.42
N LEU A 153 22.29 25.83 5.75
CA LEU A 153 21.34 26.71 5.08
C LEU A 153 21.81 26.97 3.64
N PRO A 154 20.98 26.74 2.62
CA PRO A 154 21.36 27.02 1.24
C PRO A 154 21.66 28.51 1.03
N THR A 155 22.59 28.82 0.13
CA THR A 155 22.97 30.22 -0.15
C THR A 155 21.76 31.02 -0.64
N GLY A 156 21.53 32.19 -0.06
CA GLY A 156 20.40 33.07 -0.40
C GLY A 156 19.08 32.72 0.30
N PHE A 157 19.10 31.79 1.26
CA PHE A 157 17.96 31.44 2.10
C PHE A 157 18.12 31.95 3.53
N VAL A 158 16.99 32.16 4.20
CA VAL A 158 16.87 32.48 5.62
C VAL A 158 16.02 31.43 6.32
N VAL A 159 16.26 31.24 7.61
CA VAL A 159 15.46 30.35 8.47
C VAL A 159 14.17 31.07 8.87
N ILE A 160 13.04 30.43 8.58
CA ILE A 160 11.70 30.93 8.95
C ILE A 160 11.01 30.03 9.99
N ALA A 161 11.54 28.83 10.23
CA ALA A 161 11.03 27.92 11.26
C ALA A 161 12.14 26.97 11.77
N SER A 162 12.10 26.63 13.05
CA SER A 162 13.06 25.73 13.71
C SER A 162 12.38 24.85 14.77
N THR A 163 12.92 23.65 15.03
CA THR A 163 12.57 22.81 16.19
C THR A 163 13.79 22.62 17.09
N LYS A 164 13.63 21.89 18.20
CA LYS A 164 14.76 21.52 19.06
C LYS A 164 15.80 20.64 18.34
N ASN A 165 15.37 19.84 17.37
CA ASN A 165 16.22 18.85 16.70
C ASN A 165 16.57 19.22 15.24
N SER A 166 15.82 20.17 14.66
CA SER A 166 15.97 20.63 13.28
C SER A 166 16.04 22.16 13.23
N GLU A 167 17.25 22.70 13.10
CA GLU A 167 17.49 24.15 13.00
C GLU A 167 16.83 24.76 11.76
N PHE A 168 16.79 24.00 10.66
CA PHE A 168 16.25 24.41 9.37
C PHE A 168 14.88 23.78 9.08
N ALA A 169 13.99 23.75 10.08
CA ALA A 169 12.65 23.16 9.95
C ALA A 169 11.78 23.90 8.92
N GLY A 170 12.06 25.17 8.65
CA GLY A 170 11.57 25.86 7.46
C GLY A 170 12.54 26.94 7.00
N ILE A 171 12.66 27.04 5.67
CA ILE A 171 13.58 27.95 4.98
C ILE A 171 12.81 28.73 3.90
N ALA A 172 13.28 29.93 3.58
CA ALA A 172 12.75 30.71 2.46
C ALA A 172 13.86 31.52 1.79
N HIS A 173 13.77 31.69 0.48
CA HIS A 173 14.73 32.47 -0.29
C HIS A 173 14.51 33.97 -0.02
N GLU A 174 15.58 34.76 0.14
CA GLU A 174 15.50 36.18 0.51
C GLU A 174 14.84 37.08 -0.54
N GLU A 175 15.02 36.77 -1.83
CA GLU A 175 14.50 37.56 -2.95
C GLU A 175 13.39 36.83 -3.74
N LYS A 176 13.47 35.51 -3.88
CA LYS A 176 12.54 34.71 -4.70
C LYS A 176 11.44 34.10 -3.82
N PRO A 177 10.22 33.90 -4.35
CA PRO A 177 9.13 33.28 -3.60
C PRO A 177 9.29 31.74 -3.50
N VAL A 178 10.43 31.27 -3.01
CA VAL A 178 10.76 29.85 -2.83
C VAL A 178 10.82 29.55 -1.35
N PHE A 179 10.05 28.56 -0.92
CA PHE A 179 9.84 28.17 0.47
C PHE A 179 10.09 26.67 0.63
N GLY A 180 10.54 26.26 1.81
CA GLY A 180 10.72 24.86 2.17
C GLY A 180 10.33 24.62 3.62
N VAL A 181 9.65 23.51 3.90
CA VAL A 181 9.31 23.04 5.25
C VAL A 181 9.67 21.56 5.39
N GLN A 182 10.19 21.19 6.56
CA GLN A 182 10.64 19.82 6.85
C GLN A 182 9.54 18.95 7.51
N PHE A 183 8.37 19.54 7.77
CA PHE A 183 7.16 18.88 8.28
C PHE A 183 6.06 18.83 7.22
N HIS A 184 5.02 18.04 7.49
CA HIS A 184 3.91 17.79 6.55
C HIS A 184 2.66 18.63 6.88
N PRO A 185 2.41 19.76 6.19
CA PRO A 185 1.22 20.59 6.41
C PRO A 185 -0.07 19.94 5.89
N GLU A 186 0.02 18.91 5.04
CA GLU A 186 -1.13 18.20 4.49
C GLU A 186 -1.79 17.23 5.49
N LEU A 187 -0.99 16.74 6.45
CA LEU A 187 -1.42 15.80 7.47
C LEU A 187 -2.28 16.48 8.53
N GLU A 188 -3.29 15.77 9.02
CA GLU A 188 -4.18 16.25 10.08
C GLU A 188 -3.46 16.43 11.43
N HIS A 189 -2.41 15.64 11.65
CA HIS A 189 -1.50 15.77 12.79
C HIS A 189 -0.78 17.13 12.85
N THR A 190 -0.86 17.94 11.79
CA THR A 190 -0.49 19.36 11.76
C THR A 190 -1.77 20.21 11.75
N PRO A 191 -2.34 20.60 12.91
CA PRO A 191 -3.69 21.17 12.99
C PRO A 191 -3.91 22.43 12.15
N ARG A 192 -2.86 23.25 11.98
CA ARG A 192 -2.89 24.49 11.20
C ARG A 192 -2.23 24.36 9.82
N GLY A 193 -1.95 23.15 9.37
CA GLY A 193 -1.27 22.90 8.10
C GLY A 193 -2.06 23.37 6.88
N THR A 194 -3.40 23.31 6.94
CA THR A 194 -4.28 23.85 5.88
C THR A 194 -4.10 25.37 5.71
N GLU A 195 -3.84 26.10 6.80
CA GLU A 195 -3.57 27.55 6.72
C GLU A 195 -2.23 27.84 6.02
N ILE A 196 -1.22 26.98 6.17
CA ILE A 196 0.08 27.11 5.47
C ILE A 196 -0.13 26.98 3.97
N LEU A 197 -0.88 25.95 3.56
CA LEU A 197 -1.22 25.74 2.15
C LEU A 197 -2.11 26.86 1.59
N ARG A 198 -2.98 27.46 2.40
CA ARG A 198 -3.75 28.67 2.03
C ARG A 198 -2.84 29.87 1.80
N ASN A 199 -1.94 30.15 2.74
CA ASN A 199 -1.01 31.27 2.63
C ASN A 199 -0.12 31.11 1.39
N PHE A 200 0.34 29.89 1.09
CA PHE A 200 1.08 29.62 -0.14
C PHE A 200 0.21 29.80 -1.40
N SER A 201 -0.91 29.09 -1.51
CA SER A 201 -1.70 29.06 -2.75
C SER A 201 -2.46 30.35 -3.05
N VAL A 202 -3.14 30.93 -2.06
CA VAL A 202 -3.98 32.11 -2.26
C VAL A 202 -3.15 33.38 -2.10
N ASP A 203 -2.46 33.52 -0.96
CA ASP A 203 -1.82 34.79 -0.64
C ASP A 203 -0.51 34.97 -1.43
N ILE A 204 0.37 33.97 -1.46
CA ILE A 204 1.68 34.04 -2.14
C ILE A 204 1.56 33.84 -3.65
N CYS A 205 0.89 32.79 -4.12
CA CYS A 205 0.73 32.52 -5.56
C CYS A 205 -0.35 33.39 -6.22
N GLY A 206 -1.25 33.99 -5.42
CA GLY A 206 -2.35 34.81 -5.95
C GLY A 206 -3.44 33.99 -6.64
N ALA A 207 -3.52 32.68 -6.40
CA ALA A 207 -4.52 31.83 -7.03
C ALA A 207 -5.92 32.20 -6.54
N GLN A 208 -6.87 32.35 -7.48
CA GLN A 208 -8.26 32.63 -7.14
C GLN A 208 -8.93 31.37 -6.56
N ALA A 209 -9.62 31.53 -5.43
CA ALA A 209 -10.41 30.47 -4.80
C ALA A 209 -11.77 30.28 -5.50
N ASN A 210 -11.76 30.01 -6.81
CA ASN A 210 -12.93 29.88 -7.67
C ASN A 210 -13.22 28.45 -8.11
N TRP A 211 -12.49 27.45 -7.61
CA TRP A 211 -12.82 26.04 -7.81
C TRP A 211 -14.09 25.69 -7.02
N LYS A 212 -15.24 25.75 -7.70
CA LYS A 212 -16.56 25.41 -7.16
C LYS A 212 -17.23 24.37 -8.06
N MET A 213 -17.83 23.38 -7.42
CA MET A 213 -18.46 22.24 -8.13
C MET A 213 -19.54 22.68 -9.12
N GLY A 214 -20.28 23.74 -8.81
CA GLY A 214 -21.36 24.20 -9.70
C GLY A 214 -20.86 24.78 -11.02
N ASP A 215 -19.72 25.45 -11.01
CA ASP A 215 -19.09 25.93 -12.23
C ASP A 215 -18.51 24.75 -13.01
N PHE A 216 -17.85 23.81 -12.33
CA PHE A 216 -17.29 22.59 -12.93
C PHE A 216 -18.33 21.75 -13.70
N VAL A 217 -19.53 21.55 -13.15
CA VAL A 217 -20.59 20.77 -13.82
C VAL A 217 -20.93 21.36 -15.20
N GLN A 218 -21.04 22.69 -15.30
CA GLN A 218 -21.35 23.36 -16.56
C GLN A 218 -20.19 23.26 -17.56
N LEU A 219 -18.94 23.40 -17.08
CA LEU A 219 -17.73 23.20 -17.88
C LEU A 219 -17.69 21.79 -18.47
N GLU A 220 -17.94 20.78 -17.63
CA GLU A 220 -17.84 19.39 -18.02
C GLU A 220 -18.96 19.00 -19.00
N ILE A 221 -20.18 19.52 -18.81
CA ILE A 221 -21.27 19.36 -19.77
C ILE A 221 -20.91 19.93 -21.15
N ALA A 222 -20.32 21.13 -21.19
CA ALA A 222 -19.87 21.74 -22.45
C ALA A 222 -18.76 20.90 -23.12
N ARG A 223 -17.78 20.44 -22.34
CA ARG A 223 -16.70 19.56 -22.81
C ARG A 223 -17.23 18.25 -23.38
N ILE A 224 -18.17 17.60 -22.70
CA ILE A 224 -18.80 16.35 -23.15
C ILE A 224 -19.51 16.58 -24.50
N ARG A 225 -20.28 17.67 -24.63
CA ARG A 225 -21.01 17.98 -25.88
C ARG A 225 -20.08 18.15 -27.07
N GLU A 226 -18.96 18.83 -26.88
CA GLU A 226 -17.97 19.04 -27.96
C GLU A 226 -17.23 17.75 -28.31
N LEU A 227 -16.80 16.99 -27.31
CA LEU A 227 -16.01 15.77 -27.50
C LEU A 227 -16.83 14.62 -28.13
N VAL A 228 -18.10 14.49 -27.76
CA VAL A 228 -19.02 13.48 -28.32
C VAL A 228 -19.64 13.95 -29.65
N GLY A 229 -19.74 15.26 -29.85
CA GLY A 229 -20.39 15.85 -31.03
C GLY A 229 -21.90 15.56 -31.10
N ASP A 230 -22.48 15.75 -32.27
CA ASP A 230 -23.95 15.73 -32.45
C ASP A 230 -24.56 14.35 -32.68
N LYS A 231 -23.77 13.37 -33.15
CA LYS A 231 -24.29 12.08 -33.64
C LYS A 231 -23.81 10.84 -32.89
N ALA A 232 -22.68 10.89 -32.17
CA ALA A 232 -22.17 9.71 -31.49
C ALA A 232 -23.06 9.30 -30.31
N LEU A 233 -23.18 7.98 -30.11
CA LEU A 233 -23.80 7.39 -28.92
C LEU A 233 -22.74 7.10 -27.87
N VAL A 234 -23.14 7.22 -26.60
CA VAL A 234 -22.28 6.93 -25.45
C VAL A 234 -22.89 5.78 -24.66
N LEU A 235 -22.09 4.74 -24.44
CA LEU A 235 -22.46 3.60 -23.61
C LEU A 235 -21.87 3.77 -22.23
N GLY A 236 -22.66 3.55 -21.17
CA GLY A 236 -22.18 3.63 -19.80
C GLY A 236 -22.55 2.41 -18.97
N ALA A 237 -21.57 1.87 -18.26
CA ALA A 237 -21.80 0.86 -17.22
C ALA A 237 -22.27 1.52 -15.93
N VAL A 238 -23.57 1.43 -15.63
CA VAL A 238 -24.17 2.06 -14.45
C VAL A 238 -24.45 1.01 -13.39
N SER A 239 -23.46 0.78 -12.53
CA SER A 239 -23.50 -0.20 -11.44
C SER A 239 -24.42 0.17 -10.27
N GLY A 240 -24.94 1.41 -10.22
CA GLY A 240 -25.67 1.93 -9.05
C GLY A 240 -24.77 2.41 -7.91
N GLY A 241 -23.45 2.42 -8.13
CA GLY A 241 -22.50 3.16 -7.29
C GLY A 241 -22.58 4.66 -7.53
N VAL A 242 -22.07 5.45 -6.57
CA VAL A 242 -22.12 6.93 -6.64
C VAL A 242 -21.48 7.45 -7.93
N ASP A 243 -20.29 6.96 -8.29
CA ASP A 243 -19.50 7.52 -9.39
C ASP A 243 -20.15 7.25 -10.75
N SER A 244 -20.60 6.02 -10.98
CA SER A 244 -21.29 5.64 -12.21
C SER A 244 -22.64 6.35 -12.33
N THR A 245 -23.34 6.58 -11.22
CA THR A 245 -24.60 7.34 -11.18
C THR A 245 -24.39 8.82 -11.48
N VAL A 246 -23.37 9.45 -10.89
CA VAL A 246 -23.03 10.86 -11.18
C VAL A 246 -22.56 11.02 -12.62
N GLY A 247 -21.70 10.12 -13.12
CA GLY A 247 -21.29 10.11 -14.52
C GLY A 247 -22.47 9.95 -15.48
N ALA A 248 -23.41 9.07 -15.15
CA ALA A 248 -24.63 8.86 -15.92
C ALA A 248 -25.54 10.10 -15.93
N ALA A 249 -25.69 10.78 -14.78
CA ALA A 249 -26.44 12.02 -14.68
C ALA A 249 -25.80 13.16 -15.51
N LEU A 250 -24.47 13.29 -15.48
CA LEU A 250 -23.76 14.25 -16.34
C LEU A 250 -23.95 13.96 -17.83
N MET A 251 -23.88 12.70 -18.24
CA MET A 251 -24.14 12.31 -19.63
C MET A 251 -25.59 12.59 -20.04
N ARG A 252 -26.55 12.29 -19.16
CA ARG A 252 -27.96 12.58 -19.42
C ARG A 252 -28.21 14.07 -19.67
N GLU A 253 -27.64 14.93 -18.82
CA GLU A 253 -27.76 16.39 -18.95
C GLU A 253 -27.02 16.92 -20.21
N ALA A 254 -25.89 16.31 -20.57
CA ALA A 254 -25.09 16.73 -21.70
C ALA A 254 -25.68 16.32 -23.06
N ILE A 255 -26.08 15.05 -23.22
CA ILE A 255 -26.41 14.45 -24.53
C ILE A 255 -27.80 13.79 -24.59
N GLY A 256 -28.57 13.79 -23.51
CA GLY A 256 -29.95 13.31 -23.49
C GLY A 256 -30.08 11.81 -23.77
N ASP A 257 -30.94 11.44 -24.73
CA ASP A 257 -31.27 10.04 -25.07
C ASP A 257 -30.16 9.30 -25.84
N ARG A 258 -29.09 10.01 -26.21
CA ARG A 258 -27.89 9.42 -26.84
C ARG A 258 -27.01 8.67 -25.84
N PHE A 259 -27.20 8.92 -24.55
CA PHE A 259 -26.58 8.13 -23.50
C PHE A 259 -27.38 6.86 -23.25
N LYS A 260 -26.73 5.70 -23.34
CA LYS A 260 -27.32 4.38 -23.08
C LYS A 260 -26.69 3.77 -21.84
N ALA A 261 -27.48 3.67 -20.78
CA ALA A 261 -27.06 3.12 -19.50
C ALA A 261 -27.35 1.60 -19.46
N ILE A 262 -26.34 0.80 -19.13
CA ILE A 262 -26.45 -0.63 -18.94
C ILE A 262 -26.06 -0.99 -17.51
N LEU A 263 -26.89 -1.81 -16.86
CA LEU A 263 -26.56 -2.50 -15.63
C LEU A 263 -26.55 -4.02 -15.91
N ILE A 264 -25.40 -4.66 -15.73
CA ILE A 264 -25.30 -6.13 -15.80
C ILE A 264 -25.49 -6.68 -14.40
N ASP A 265 -26.53 -7.49 -14.20
CA ASP A 265 -26.67 -8.31 -13.00
C ASP A 265 -25.76 -9.53 -13.13
N ASN A 266 -24.65 -9.51 -12.39
CA ASN A 266 -23.69 -10.60 -12.33
C ASN A 266 -24.08 -11.70 -11.31
N GLY A 267 -25.27 -11.62 -10.73
CA GLY A 267 -25.74 -12.55 -9.70
C GLY A 267 -25.09 -12.36 -8.33
N CYS A 268 -24.15 -11.42 -8.18
CA CYS A 268 -23.40 -11.14 -6.95
C CYS A 268 -23.69 -9.72 -6.39
N MET A 269 -24.71 -9.04 -6.89
CA MET A 269 -25.18 -7.74 -6.36
C MET A 269 -25.86 -7.90 -4.98
N ARG A 270 -26.11 -6.81 -4.23
CA ARG A 270 -26.89 -6.87 -2.98
C ARG A 270 -28.35 -7.24 -3.24
N LEU A 271 -29.08 -7.58 -2.18
CA LEU A 271 -30.49 -7.95 -2.27
C LEU A 271 -31.31 -6.82 -2.90
N ASN A 272 -32.07 -7.15 -3.96
CA ASN A 272 -32.92 -6.25 -4.74
C ASN A 272 -32.20 -5.02 -5.32
N GLU A 273 -30.88 -5.07 -5.47
CA GLU A 273 -30.09 -3.91 -5.87
C GLU A 273 -30.39 -3.46 -7.30
N CYS A 274 -30.48 -4.38 -8.25
CA CYS A 274 -30.73 -4.04 -9.65
C CYS A 274 -32.11 -3.40 -9.85
N GLU A 275 -33.13 -3.90 -9.14
CA GLU A 275 -34.49 -3.34 -9.16
C GLU A 275 -34.51 -1.93 -8.56
N GLN A 276 -33.91 -1.74 -7.38
CA GLN A 276 -33.83 -0.44 -6.72
C GLN A 276 -33.07 0.59 -7.54
N VAL A 277 -31.96 0.20 -8.17
CA VAL A 277 -31.17 1.10 -9.03
C VAL A 277 -31.95 1.48 -10.27
N LYS A 278 -32.64 0.53 -10.91
CA LYS A 278 -33.50 0.80 -12.08
C LYS A 278 -34.63 1.76 -11.73
N GLU A 279 -35.34 1.51 -10.63
CA GLU A 279 -36.42 2.36 -10.15
C GLU A 279 -35.90 3.77 -9.85
N THR A 280 -34.81 3.87 -9.08
CA THR A 280 -34.31 5.18 -8.64
C THR A 280 -33.79 6.01 -9.81
N LEU A 281 -33.01 5.41 -10.72
CA LEU A 281 -32.47 6.12 -11.90
C LEU A 281 -33.57 6.47 -12.90
N GLY A 282 -34.54 5.58 -13.12
CA GLY A 282 -35.66 5.81 -14.02
C GLY A 282 -36.60 6.90 -13.51
N HIS A 283 -37.07 6.79 -12.26
CA HIS A 283 -38.05 7.73 -11.69
C HIS A 283 -37.47 9.11 -11.36
N HIS A 284 -36.22 9.19 -10.86
CA HIS A 284 -35.67 10.46 -10.39
C HIS A 284 -34.79 11.17 -11.42
N LEU A 285 -34.09 10.45 -12.30
CA LEU A 285 -33.15 11.04 -13.26
C LEU A 285 -33.60 10.89 -14.72
N GLY A 286 -34.69 10.15 -14.98
CA GLY A 286 -35.19 9.92 -16.34
C GLY A 286 -34.17 9.20 -17.23
N ILE A 287 -33.28 8.39 -16.64
CA ILE A 287 -32.27 7.61 -17.34
C ILE A 287 -32.87 6.25 -17.69
N ASP A 288 -32.91 5.92 -18.98
CA ASP A 288 -33.33 4.61 -19.46
C ASP A 288 -32.24 3.56 -19.19
N LEU A 289 -32.41 2.82 -18.09
CA LEU A 289 -31.48 1.78 -17.66
C LEU A 289 -31.89 0.42 -18.21
N THR A 290 -31.05 -0.12 -19.11
CA THR A 290 -31.16 -1.51 -19.57
C THR A 290 -30.52 -2.42 -18.53
N VAL A 291 -31.31 -3.33 -17.96
CA VAL A 291 -30.79 -4.36 -17.04
C VAL A 291 -30.63 -5.67 -17.80
N VAL A 292 -29.41 -6.20 -17.80
CA VAL A 292 -29.07 -7.49 -18.42
C VAL A 292 -28.86 -8.51 -17.32
N ASP A 293 -29.74 -9.51 -17.25
CA ASP A 293 -29.58 -10.64 -16.33
C ASP A 293 -28.57 -11.63 -16.90
N ALA A 294 -27.42 -11.74 -16.24
CA ALA A 294 -26.37 -12.69 -16.56
C ALA A 294 -25.98 -13.55 -15.35
N ALA A 295 -26.83 -13.63 -14.31
CA ALA A 295 -26.48 -14.26 -13.05
C ALA A 295 -26.00 -15.72 -13.22
N ASP A 296 -26.72 -16.52 -14.00
CA ASP A 296 -26.37 -17.92 -14.25
C ASP A 296 -25.05 -18.08 -15.02
N LEU A 297 -24.71 -17.14 -15.92
CA LEU A 297 -23.45 -17.14 -16.66
C LEU A 297 -22.26 -16.87 -15.73
N PHE A 298 -22.37 -15.85 -14.88
CA PHE A 298 -21.32 -15.50 -13.93
C PHE A 298 -21.13 -16.60 -12.88
N LEU A 299 -22.21 -17.07 -12.26
CA LEU A 299 -22.15 -18.14 -11.26
C LEU A 299 -21.64 -19.45 -11.87
N GLY A 300 -21.99 -19.76 -13.13
CA GLY A 300 -21.46 -20.90 -13.86
C GLY A 300 -19.95 -20.82 -14.09
N ARG A 301 -19.42 -19.63 -14.43
CA ARG A 301 -17.97 -19.41 -14.61
C ARG A 301 -17.20 -19.35 -13.28
N LEU A 302 -17.85 -18.98 -12.18
CA LEU A 302 -17.24 -18.91 -10.84
C LEU A 302 -17.27 -20.24 -10.07
N ALA A 303 -18.02 -21.23 -10.56
CA ALA A 303 -18.13 -22.53 -9.92
C ALA A 303 -16.75 -23.21 -9.76
N GLY A 304 -16.42 -23.60 -8.53
CA GLY A 304 -15.16 -24.27 -8.20
C GLY A 304 -13.93 -23.36 -8.11
N VAL A 305 -14.08 -22.03 -8.25
CA VAL A 305 -12.97 -21.07 -8.15
C VAL A 305 -12.87 -20.52 -6.72
N SER A 306 -11.80 -20.87 -6.01
CA SER A 306 -11.53 -20.39 -4.65
C SER A 306 -10.62 -19.14 -4.60
N ASP A 307 -9.65 -19.07 -5.51
CA ASP A 307 -8.65 -18.00 -5.59
C ASP A 307 -9.31 -16.63 -5.90
N PRO A 308 -9.17 -15.63 -5.00
CA PRO A 308 -9.81 -14.32 -5.16
C PRO A 308 -9.36 -13.55 -6.41
N GLU A 309 -8.09 -13.67 -6.82
CA GLU A 309 -7.59 -12.96 -8.01
C GLU A 309 -8.12 -13.58 -9.29
N LYS A 310 -8.25 -14.92 -9.33
CA LYS A 310 -8.94 -15.60 -10.43
C LYS A 310 -10.41 -15.20 -10.50
N LYS A 311 -11.11 -15.11 -9.35
CA LYS A 311 -12.50 -14.62 -9.30
C LYS A 311 -12.62 -13.22 -9.92
N ARG A 312 -11.73 -12.29 -9.55
CA ARG A 312 -11.70 -10.92 -10.13
C ARG A 312 -11.52 -10.94 -11.64
N LYS A 313 -10.54 -11.70 -12.17
CA LYS A 313 -10.27 -11.81 -13.61
C LYS A 313 -11.43 -12.42 -14.39
N ILE A 314 -12.08 -13.46 -13.86
CA ILE A 314 -13.24 -14.10 -14.49
C ILE A 314 -14.42 -13.13 -14.57
N ILE A 315 -14.71 -12.42 -13.48
CA ILE A 315 -15.81 -11.45 -13.45
C ILE A 315 -15.51 -10.30 -14.42
N GLY A 316 -14.30 -9.74 -14.38
CA GLY A 316 -13.90 -8.65 -15.27
C GLY A 316 -13.99 -9.02 -16.75
N SER A 317 -13.41 -10.17 -17.14
CA SER A 317 -13.45 -10.62 -18.55
C SER A 317 -14.88 -10.89 -19.05
N THR A 318 -15.69 -11.56 -18.22
CA THR A 318 -17.08 -11.91 -18.56
C THR A 318 -17.97 -10.68 -18.68
N PHE A 319 -17.74 -9.68 -17.83
CA PHE A 319 -18.42 -8.39 -17.90
C PHE A 319 -18.11 -7.67 -19.21
N ILE A 320 -16.84 -7.64 -19.63
CA ILE A 320 -16.44 -7.03 -20.90
C ILE A 320 -17.09 -7.77 -22.09
N ASP A 321 -17.07 -9.11 -22.09
CA ASP A 321 -17.67 -9.91 -23.17
C ASP A 321 -19.17 -9.58 -23.37
N LEU A 322 -19.92 -9.39 -22.28
CA LEU A 322 -21.34 -9.03 -22.33
C LEU A 322 -21.55 -7.59 -22.76
N PHE A 323 -20.71 -6.66 -22.30
CA PHE A 323 -20.77 -5.26 -22.72
C PHE A 323 -20.55 -5.10 -24.23
N GLU A 324 -19.62 -5.86 -24.81
CA GLU A 324 -19.38 -5.88 -26.25
C GLU A 324 -20.61 -6.37 -27.03
N GLN A 325 -21.32 -7.39 -26.52
CA GLN A 325 -22.55 -7.91 -27.14
C GLN A 325 -23.69 -6.88 -27.08
N GLU A 326 -23.85 -6.22 -25.94
CA GLU A 326 -24.88 -5.19 -25.78
C GLU A 326 -24.59 -3.94 -26.61
N ALA A 327 -23.33 -3.55 -26.77
CA ALA A 327 -22.94 -2.46 -27.65
C ALA A 327 -23.41 -2.73 -29.09
N ILE A 328 -23.16 -3.95 -29.62
CA ILE A 328 -23.58 -4.35 -30.97
C ILE A 328 -25.11 -4.38 -31.09
N ARG A 329 -25.81 -4.84 -30.05
CA ARG A 329 -27.29 -4.86 -30.02
C ARG A 329 -27.86 -3.45 -30.11
N ILE A 330 -27.32 -2.52 -29.30
CA ILE A 330 -27.76 -1.13 -29.25
C ILE A 330 -27.48 -0.40 -30.57
N GLU A 331 -26.34 -0.65 -31.22
CA GLU A 331 -26.05 -0.08 -32.54
C GLU A 331 -27.12 -0.49 -33.57
N LYS A 332 -27.47 -1.78 -33.62
CA LYS A 332 -28.53 -2.29 -34.51
C LYS A 332 -29.92 -1.74 -34.20
N GLU A 333 -30.24 -1.54 -32.93
CA GLU A 333 -31.51 -0.94 -32.52
C GLU A 333 -31.57 0.55 -32.89
N ALA A 334 -30.44 1.25 -32.77
CA ALA A 334 -30.32 2.68 -33.08
C ALA A 334 -30.41 3.00 -34.58
N GLU A 335 -30.08 2.04 -35.48
CA GLU A 335 -30.20 2.19 -36.93
C GLU A 335 -31.60 2.65 -37.39
N ASN A 336 -32.65 2.30 -36.64
CA ASN A 336 -34.05 2.61 -36.97
C ASN A 336 -34.61 3.85 -36.25
N THR A 337 -33.76 4.61 -35.53
CA THR A 337 -34.17 5.80 -34.76
C THR A 337 -33.58 7.10 -35.37
N PRO A 338 -34.13 8.29 -35.05
CA PRO A 338 -33.54 9.56 -35.50
C PRO A 338 -32.11 9.80 -35.01
N ASN A 339 -31.69 9.08 -33.96
CA ASN A 339 -30.36 9.10 -33.37
C ASN A 339 -29.47 7.97 -33.93
N SER A 340 -29.49 7.75 -35.25
CA SER A 340 -28.70 6.73 -35.94
C SER A 340 -27.20 7.08 -35.88
N GLY A 341 -26.56 6.72 -34.78
CA GLY A 341 -25.15 6.96 -34.50
C GLY A 341 -24.42 5.68 -34.11
N LYS A 342 -23.14 5.60 -34.43
CA LYS A 342 -22.27 4.53 -33.94
C LYS A 342 -22.00 4.73 -32.45
N VAL A 343 -21.83 3.63 -31.69
CA VAL A 343 -21.33 3.73 -30.31
C VAL A 343 -19.82 3.96 -30.40
N GLU A 344 -19.39 5.20 -30.16
CA GLU A 344 -17.98 5.59 -30.25
C GLU A 344 -17.34 5.78 -28.86
N TRP A 345 -18.15 5.98 -27.82
CA TRP A 345 -17.67 6.35 -26.50
C TRP A 345 -18.17 5.41 -25.41
N PHE A 346 -17.28 5.06 -24.49
CA PHE A 346 -17.56 4.30 -23.28
C PHE A 346 -17.32 5.16 -22.04
N LEU A 347 -18.38 5.41 -21.27
CA LEU A 347 -18.34 6.15 -20.01
C LEU A 347 -17.72 5.29 -18.91
N GLN A 348 -16.70 5.83 -18.26
CA GLN A 348 -16.13 5.29 -17.04
C GLN A 348 -16.15 6.33 -15.92
N GLY A 349 -16.60 5.92 -14.73
CA GLY A 349 -16.61 6.75 -13.53
C GLY A 349 -15.26 6.80 -12.82
N THR A 350 -14.15 6.84 -13.57
CA THR A 350 -12.79 6.89 -13.02
C THR A 350 -12.61 8.14 -12.17
N LEU A 351 -12.06 7.99 -10.97
CA LEU A 351 -11.79 9.11 -10.07
C LEU A 351 -10.31 9.47 -10.05
N TYR A 352 -10.00 10.60 -9.43
CA TYR A 352 -8.64 11.09 -9.39
C TYR A 352 -7.65 10.18 -8.64
N PRO A 353 -8.01 9.56 -7.49
CA PRO A 353 -7.14 8.58 -6.84
C PRO A 353 -6.72 7.42 -7.76
N ASP A 354 -7.62 6.96 -8.63
CA ASP A 354 -7.32 5.86 -9.56
C ASP A 354 -6.26 6.27 -10.59
N VAL A 355 -6.29 7.54 -11.01
CA VAL A 355 -5.34 8.12 -11.97
C VAL A 355 -3.98 8.33 -11.29
N ILE A 356 -3.95 8.82 -10.05
CA ILE A 356 -2.72 9.01 -9.28
C ILE A 356 -1.96 7.68 -9.11
N GLU A 357 -2.65 6.60 -8.76
CA GLU A 357 -2.04 5.27 -8.61
C GLU A 357 -1.39 4.76 -9.92
N SER A 358 -1.96 5.13 -11.07
CA SER A 358 -1.45 4.75 -12.40
C SER A 358 -0.28 5.61 -12.90
N LEU A 359 -0.17 6.86 -12.44
CA LEU A 359 0.81 7.84 -12.90
C LEU A 359 2.09 7.88 -12.03
N SER A 360 2.18 7.10 -10.95
CA SER A 360 3.32 7.14 -10.03
C SER A 360 4.68 7.00 -10.74
N PHE A 361 5.68 7.79 -10.31
CA PHE A 361 7.04 7.79 -10.88
C PHE A 361 7.78 6.45 -10.70
N ARG A 362 7.33 5.59 -9.77
CA ARG A 362 7.84 4.21 -9.60
C ARG A 362 7.18 3.20 -10.55
N GLY A 363 6.35 3.66 -11.48
CA GLY A 363 5.47 2.82 -12.29
C GLY A 363 4.13 2.56 -11.60
N PRO A 364 3.18 1.87 -12.27
CA PRO A 364 1.88 1.54 -11.70
C PRO A 364 2.08 0.78 -10.38
N SER A 365 1.58 1.34 -9.27
CA SER A 365 1.56 0.58 -8.01
C SER A 365 0.78 -0.71 -8.26
N ALA A 366 1.26 -1.81 -7.69
CA ALA A 366 0.88 -3.21 -7.94
C ALA A 366 -0.58 -3.47 -8.37
N THR A 367 -0.82 -4.61 -9.03
CA THR A 367 -2.07 -5.21 -9.59
C THR A 367 -3.37 -5.18 -8.73
N ILE A 368 -3.39 -4.44 -7.63
CA ILE A 368 -4.45 -4.23 -6.64
C ILE A 368 -5.75 -3.67 -7.26
N LYS A 369 -5.69 -2.89 -8.34
CA LYS A 369 -6.88 -2.35 -9.03
C LYS A 369 -7.02 -2.75 -10.51
N THR A 370 -6.80 -4.01 -10.84
CA THR A 370 -7.02 -4.58 -12.20
C THR A 370 -8.43 -4.43 -12.79
N HIS A 371 -9.41 -4.00 -12.00
CA HIS A 371 -10.82 -3.89 -12.41
C HIS A 371 -11.23 -2.46 -12.82
N HIS A 372 -10.45 -1.45 -12.45
CA HIS A 372 -10.56 -0.12 -13.05
C HIS A 372 -9.61 -0.11 -14.25
N ASN A 373 -10.15 -0.01 -15.46
CA ASN A 373 -9.37 0.02 -16.69
C ASN A 373 -8.61 1.37 -16.84
N VAL A 374 -7.85 1.77 -15.81
CA VAL A 374 -7.05 3.01 -15.83
C VAL A 374 -5.93 2.91 -16.88
N GLY A 375 -5.57 1.68 -17.27
CA GLY A 375 -4.68 1.37 -18.40
C GLY A 375 -5.34 1.40 -19.80
N GLY A 376 -6.61 1.79 -19.90
CA GLY A 376 -7.36 1.84 -21.17
C GLY A 376 -8.30 0.65 -21.38
N LEU A 377 -9.20 0.76 -22.36
CA LEU A 377 -10.05 -0.35 -22.79
C LEU A 377 -9.18 -1.48 -23.40
N PRO A 378 -9.61 -2.75 -23.31
CA PRO A 378 -8.93 -3.84 -24.00
C PRO A 378 -8.69 -3.50 -25.48
N GLU A 379 -7.51 -3.83 -26.03
CA GLU A 379 -7.18 -3.54 -27.44
C GLU A 379 -8.26 -4.05 -28.41
N ARG A 380 -8.95 -5.15 -28.07
CA ARG A 380 -10.08 -5.67 -28.85
C ARG A 380 -11.27 -4.70 -28.95
N MET A 381 -11.55 -3.91 -27.92
CA MET A 381 -12.63 -2.90 -27.93
C MET A 381 -12.18 -1.63 -28.66
N MET A 382 -10.93 -1.22 -28.47
CA MET A 382 -10.37 -0.04 -29.13
C MET A 382 -10.16 -0.26 -30.63
N ASN A 383 -9.53 -1.38 -31.01
CA ASN A 383 -9.20 -1.69 -32.41
C ASN A 383 -10.34 -2.42 -33.15
N GLY A 384 -11.19 -3.17 -32.43
CA GLY A 384 -12.32 -3.88 -33.02
C GLY A 384 -13.56 -2.99 -33.19
N GLN A 385 -14.11 -2.49 -32.08
CA GLN A 385 -15.33 -1.67 -32.10
C GLN A 385 -15.04 -0.18 -32.34
N GLY A 386 -13.80 0.29 -32.11
CA GLY A 386 -13.43 1.70 -32.26
C GLY A 386 -13.83 2.57 -31.07
N LEU A 387 -14.06 1.95 -29.90
CA LEU A 387 -14.53 2.64 -28.70
C LEU A 387 -13.41 3.48 -28.06
N ARG A 388 -13.77 4.68 -27.64
CA ARG A 388 -12.94 5.63 -26.90
C ARG A 388 -13.47 5.82 -25.49
N LEU A 389 -12.59 6.07 -24.53
CA LEU A 389 -13.00 6.33 -23.15
C LEU A 389 -13.45 7.78 -22.95
N ILE A 390 -14.53 7.97 -22.19
CA ILE A 390 -14.93 9.26 -21.66
C ILE A 390 -15.00 9.19 -20.13
N GLU A 391 -14.14 9.95 -19.47
CA GLU A 391 -13.93 9.91 -18.01
C GLU A 391 -14.20 11.30 -17.40
N PRO A 392 -15.46 11.70 -17.20
CA PRO A 392 -15.79 13.06 -16.78
C PRO A 392 -15.41 13.36 -15.32
N LEU A 393 -15.20 12.31 -14.50
CA LEU A 393 -14.89 12.43 -13.07
C LEU A 393 -13.40 12.26 -12.75
N ARG A 394 -12.55 12.11 -13.78
CA ARG A 394 -11.12 11.77 -13.67
C ARG A 394 -10.31 12.72 -12.78
N LEU A 395 -10.74 13.97 -12.62
CA LEU A 395 -10.03 15.01 -11.86
C LEU A 395 -10.67 15.32 -10.50
N LEU A 396 -11.61 14.47 -10.06
CA LEU A 396 -12.39 14.68 -8.84
C LEU A 396 -12.12 13.62 -7.78
N PHE A 397 -12.19 14.05 -6.53
CA PHE A 397 -12.24 13.18 -5.37
C PHE A 397 -13.68 12.74 -5.04
N LYS A 398 -13.82 11.71 -4.20
CA LYS A 398 -15.11 11.09 -3.87
C LYS A 398 -16.09 12.06 -3.19
N ASP A 399 -15.57 12.94 -2.34
CA ASP A 399 -16.33 13.99 -1.67
C ASP A 399 -16.86 15.04 -2.67
N GLU A 400 -16.04 15.45 -3.63
CA GLU A 400 -16.44 16.33 -4.75
C GLU A 400 -17.52 15.67 -5.63
N VAL A 401 -17.36 14.39 -5.98
CA VAL A 401 -18.36 13.63 -6.74
C VAL A 401 -19.70 13.55 -6.00
N ARG A 402 -19.67 13.33 -4.67
CA ARG A 402 -20.89 13.35 -3.85
C ARG A 402 -21.54 14.73 -3.84
N ALA A 403 -20.75 15.80 -3.75
CA ALA A 403 -21.26 17.17 -3.81
C ALA A 403 -21.93 17.47 -5.16
N ILE A 404 -21.32 17.04 -6.28
CA ILE A 404 -21.91 17.13 -7.61
C ILE A 404 -23.22 16.33 -7.69
N GLY A 405 -23.24 15.11 -7.17
CA GLY A 405 -24.44 14.28 -7.14
C GLY A 405 -25.63 14.98 -6.48
N ARG A 406 -25.41 15.65 -5.34
CA ARG A 406 -26.45 16.45 -4.68
C ARG A 406 -26.92 17.62 -5.52
N GLN A 407 -26.00 18.30 -6.19
CA GLN A 407 -26.32 19.44 -7.06
C GLN A 407 -27.13 19.00 -8.30
N LEU A 408 -26.84 17.82 -8.84
CA LEU A 408 -27.59 17.21 -9.95
C LEU A 408 -28.96 16.63 -9.53
N GLY A 409 -29.36 16.81 -8.26
CA GLY A 409 -30.64 16.32 -7.76
C GLY A 409 -30.70 14.81 -7.53
N ILE A 410 -29.54 14.13 -7.46
CA ILE A 410 -29.49 12.70 -7.13
C ILE A 410 -29.93 12.52 -5.66
N HIS A 411 -30.85 11.59 -5.43
CA HIS A 411 -31.39 11.32 -4.11
C HIS A 411 -30.30 10.92 -3.10
N GLU A 412 -30.39 11.41 -1.85
CA GLU A 412 -29.34 11.23 -0.83
C GLU A 412 -29.07 9.75 -0.52
N SER A 413 -30.08 8.87 -0.66
CA SER A 413 -29.90 7.43 -0.47
C SER A 413 -28.88 6.80 -1.43
N LEU A 414 -28.72 7.36 -2.63
CA LEU A 414 -27.70 6.94 -3.60
C LEU A 414 -26.36 7.63 -3.35
N VAL A 415 -26.37 8.93 -3.09
CA VAL A 415 -25.13 9.71 -2.89
C VAL A 415 -24.37 9.29 -1.62
N GLY A 416 -25.10 9.07 -0.52
CA GLY A 416 -24.55 8.65 0.77
C GLY A 416 -24.18 7.16 0.84
N ARG A 417 -24.37 6.40 -0.24
CA ARG A 417 -24.18 4.95 -0.21
C ARG A 417 -22.73 4.55 0.03
N HIS A 418 -22.53 3.52 0.85
CA HIS A 418 -21.21 2.89 1.04
C HIS A 418 -20.70 2.27 -0.26
N PRO A 419 -19.39 2.35 -0.53
CA PRO A 419 -18.80 1.79 -1.74
C PRO A 419 -19.06 0.27 -1.82
N PHE A 420 -19.35 -0.20 -3.04
CA PHE A 420 -19.57 -1.60 -3.35
C PHE A 420 -18.56 -2.05 -4.40
N PRO A 421 -17.83 -3.16 -4.17
CA PRO A 421 -16.80 -3.61 -5.10
C PRO A 421 -17.43 -4.12 -6.42
N GLY A 422 -16.72 -3.96 -7.55
CA GLY A 422 -17.17 -4.45 -8.86
C GLY A 422 -17.50 -5.95 -8.88
N PRO A 423 -16.64 -6.83 -8.32
CA PRO A 423 -16.97 -8.26 -8.11
C PRO A 423 -18.15 -8.55 -7.18
N GLY A 424 -18.68 -7.52 -6.50
CA GLY A 424 -19.80 -7.64 -5.57
C GLY A 424 -19.53 -8.58 -4.40
N ILE A 425 -20.53 -9.38 -4.08
CA ILE A 425 -20.49 -10.37 -2.99
C ILE A 425 -19.51 -11.52 -3.27
N ALA A 426 -19.08 -11.73 -4.51
CA ALA A 426 -18.15 -12.84 -4.87
C ALA A 426 -16.81 -12.78 -4.12
N ILE A 427 -16.34 -11.57 -3.78
CA ILE A 427 -15.12 -11.35 -2.98
C ILE A 427 -15.40 -11.23 -1.47
N ARG A 428 -16.67 -11.20 -1.07
CA ARG A 428 -17.11 -11.27 0.33
C ARG A 428 -17.40 -12.70 0.78
N ILE A 429 -17.40 -13.65 -0.16
CA ILE A 429 -17.43 -15.09 0.10
C ILE A 429 -16.01 -15.61 0.00
N LEU A 430 -15.51 -16.16 1.11
CA LEU A 430 -14.22 -16.83 1.14
C LEU A 430 -14.36 -18.18 0.41
N GLY A 431 -13.43 -18.53 -0.46
CA GLY A 431 -13.53 -19.76 -1.25
C GLY A 431 -14.50 -19.68 -2.43
N ASP A 432 -15.22 -20.77 -2.69
CA ASP A 432 -16.04 -20.98 -3.88
C ASP A 432 -17.42 -20.29 -3.82
N VAL A 433 -17.83 -19.70 -4.93
CA VAL A 433 -19.05 -18.89 -5.02
C VAL A 433 -20.18 -19.72 -5.64
N THR A 434 -21.24 -19.96 -4.89
CA THR A 434 -22.44 -20.67 -5.34
C THR A 434 -23.69 -19.84 -5.08
N LYS A 435 -24.78 -20.12 -5.81
CA LYS A 435 -26.06 -19.40 -5.67
C LYS A 435 -26.59 -19.42 -4.23
N GLU A 436 -26.51 -20.56 -3.57
CA GLU A 436 -26.89 -20.73 -2.15
C GLU A 436 -26.11 -19.78 -1.24
N ARG A 437 -24.77 -19.78 -1.34
CA ARG A 437 -23.91 -18.94 -0.48
C ARG A 437 -24.09 -17.46 -0.74
N VAL A 438 -24.29 -17.07 -2.01
CA VAL A 438 -24.58 -15.68 -2.36
C VAL A 438 -25.90 -15.23 -1.75
N GLU A 439 -26.93 -16.06 -1.77
CA GLU A 439 -28.22 -15.73 -1.17
C GLU A 439 -28.13 -15.57 0.35
N ILE A 440 -27.42 -16.48 1.03
CA ILE A 440 -27.16 -16.36 2.48
C ILE A 440 -26.43 -15.05 2.80
N ALA A 441 -25.36 -14.74 2.05
CA ALA A 441 -24.60 -13.51 2.25
C ALA A 441 -25.44 -12.24 1.97
N ARG A 442 -26.32 -12.27 0.96
CA ARG A 442 -27.26 -11.16 0.64
C ARG A 442 -28.22 -10.88 1.77
N GLN A 443 -28.82 -11.92 2.34
CA GLN A 443 -29.78 -11.79 3.44
C GLN A 443 -29.10 -11.27 4.71
N ALA A 444 -27.93 -11.82 5.05
CA ALA A 444 -27.14 -11.36 6.19
C ALA A 444 -26.67 -9.89 6.04
N ASP A 445 -26.19 -9.51 4.85
CA ASP A 445 -25.77 -8.13 4.55
C ASP A 445 -26.96 -7.17 4.64
N ASN A 446 -28.13 -7.55 4.10
CA ASN A 446 -29.34 -6.73 4.17
C ASN A 446 -29.80 -6.48 5.62
N ILE A 447 -29.80 -7.51 6.47
CA ILE A 447 -30.14 -7.37 7.90
C ILE A 447 -29.15 -6.43 8.58
N PHE A 448 -27.85 -6.65 8.40
CA PHE A 448 -26.81 -5.85 9.04
C PHE A 448 -26.90 -4.37 8.66
N ILE A 449 -27.01 -4.09 7.36
CA ILE A 449 -27.12 -2.71 6.85
C ILE A 449 -28.44 -2.04 7.28
N SER A 450 -29.55 -2.78 7.31
CA SER A 450 -30.84 -2.23 7.76
C SER A 450 -30.79 -1.83 9.23
N MET A 451 -30.24 -2.69 10.10
CA MET A 451 -30.09 -2.38 11.52
C MET A 451 -29.13 -1.21 11.78
N ILE A 452 -28.05 -1.07 10.99
CA ILE A 452 -27.15 0.09 11.05
C ILE A 452 -27.90 1.38 10.68
N ARG A 453 -28.77 1.35 9.67
CA ARG A 453 -29.58 2.49 9.24
C ARG A 453 -30.62 2.87 10.29
N GLU A 454 -31.33 1.90 10.85
CA GLU A 454 -32.30 2.10 11.93
C GLU A 454 -31.66 2.71 13.18
N ALA A 455 -30.40 2.35 13.46
CA ALA A 455 -29.64 2.92 14.56
C ALA A 455 -29.05 4.33 14.27
N GLY A 456 -29.20 4.86 13.06
CA GLY A 456 -28.61 6.15 12.67
C GLY A 456 -27.08 6.15 12.61
N LEU A 457 -26.45 4.98 12.47
CA LEU A 457 -24.99 4.81 12.46
C LEU A 457 -24.39 4.81 11.05
N TYR A 458 -25.23 4.69 10.02
CA TYR A 458 -24.79 4.48 8.63
C TYR A 458 -23.81 5.55 8.12
N ASP A 459 -24.09 6.82 8.39
CA ASP A 459 -23.28 7.95 7.91
C ASP A 459 -21.98 8.15 8.71
N GLN A 460 -21.84 7.49 9.86
CA GLN A 460 -20.62 7.52 10.68
C GLN A 460 -19.58 6.48 10.24
N ILE A 461 -20.03 5.51 9.42
CA ILE A 461 -19.25 4.38 8.92
C ILE A 461 -18.90 4.66 7.45
N SER A 462 -17.64 4.45 7.08
CA SER A 462 -17.21 4.64 5.68
C SER A 462 -17.59 3.45 4.81
N GLN A 463 -17.51 2.23 5.36
CA GLN A 463 -17.98 1.01 4.70
C GLN A 463 -18.40 -0.04 5.73
N ALA A 464 -19.56 -0.66 5.53
CA ALA A 464 -20.01 -1.84 6.28
C ALA A 464 -20.50 -2.94 5.31
N PHE A 465 -20.29 -4.20 5.69
CA PHE A 465 -20.85 -5.35 4.99
C PHE A 465 -20.85 -6.64 5.81
N ALA A 466 -21.63 -7.62 5.36
CA ALA A 466 -21.52 -9.01 5.78
C ALA A 466 -20.84 -9.86 4.69
N GLY A 467 -19.87 -10.67 5.09
CA GLY A 467 -19.24 -11.72 4.30
C GLY A 467 -19.60 -13.11 4.83
N LEU A 468 -19.21 -14.14 4.08
CA LEU A 468 -19.47 -15.54 4.42
C LEU A 468 -18.17 -16.34 4.34
N ASP A 469 -17.90 -17.10 5.40
CA ASP A 469 -16.89 -18.16 5.38
C ASP A 469 -17.53 -19.47 4.92
N THR A 470 -16.90 -20.16 3.97
CA THR A 470 -17.28 -21.49 3.50
C THR A 470 -17.16 -22.58 4.57
N ASN A 471 -16.39 -22.34 5.63
CA ASN A 471 -16.34 -23.23 6.79
C ASN A 471 -17.69 -23.27 7.50
N ARG A 472 -18.00 -24.42 8.10
CA ARG A 472 -19.23 -24.63 8.86
C ARG A 472 -18.93 -24.75 10.34
N SER A 473 -19.86 -24.28 11.16
CA SER A 473 -19.79 -24.33 12.61
C SER A 473 -21.03 -25.00 13.19
N VAL A 474 -20.88 -25.58 14.38
CA VAL A 474 -22.01 -26.07 15.18
C VAL A 474 -22.62 -24.88 15.92
N GLY A 475 -23.93 -24.72 15.74
CA GLY A 475 -24.81 -23.88 16.55
C GLY A 475 -25.87 -24.73 17.25
N VAL A 476 -26.41 -24.20 18.35
CA VAL A 476 -27.59 -24.76 19.02
C VAL A 476 -28.67 -23.69 18.99
N PHE A 477 -29.74 -23.94 18.24
CA PHE A 477 -30.89 -23.03 18.15
C PHE A 477 -32.11 -23.76 18.69
N GLY A 478 -32.58 -23.35 19.88
CA GLY A 478 -33.57 -24.13 20.63
C GLY A 478 -33.03 -25.50 21.01
N ASP A 479 -33.75 -26.57 20.67
CA ASP A 479 -33.41 -27.96 21.02
C ASP A 479 -32.67 -28.72 19.89
N GLN A 480 -32.38 -28.08 18.75
CA GLN A 480 -31.74 -28.71 17.60
C GLN A 480 -30.31 -28.22 17.38
N ARG A 481 -29.42 -29.17 17.04
CA ARG A 481 -28.06 -28.87 16.57
C ARG A 481 -28.13 -28.45 15.11
N VAL A 482 -27.64 -27.26 14.81
CA VAL A 482 -27.55 -26.75 13.44
C VAL A 482 -26.09 -26.74 13.02
N TRP A 483 -25.84 -27.23 11.80
CA TRP A 483 -24.53 -27.22 11.16
C TRP A 483 -24.59 -26.25 9.98
N GLY A 484 -24.15 -25.01 10.21
CA GLY A 484 -24.35 -23.89 9.30
C GLY A 484 -23.07 -23.08 9.05
N TYR A 485 -23.14 -22.12 8.14
CA TYR A 485 -22.06 -21.23 7.76
C TYR A 485 -21.77 -20.16 8.82
N ILE A 486 -20.60 -19.55 8.70
CA ILE A 486 -20.15 -18.45 9.55
C ILE A 486 -20.27 -17.14 8.76
N ILE A 487 -20.97 -16.16 9.32
CA ILE A 487 -21.06 -14.80 8.78
C ILE A 487 -20.01 -13.91 9.44
N ILE A 488 -19.28 -13.15 8.61
CA ILE A 488 -18.26 -12.19 9.05
C ILE A 488 -18.82 -10.79 8.86
N LEU A 489 -19.02 -10.06 9.94
CA LEU A 489 -19.43 -8.66 9.91
C LEU A 489 -18.18 -7.78 9.87
N ARG A 490 -18.13 -6.83 8.92
CA ARG A 490 -17.05 -5.86 8.79
C ARG A 490 -17.63 -4.45 8.77
N ALA A 491 -17.08 -3.54 9.58
CA ALA A 491 -17.37 -2.12 9.48
C ALA A 491 -16.13 -1.28 9.81
N VAL A 492 -15.85 -0.29 8.97
CA VAL A 492 -14.64 0.53 9.07
C VAL A 492 -14.94 2.02 8.92
N ARG A 493 -14.10 2.84 9.57
CA ARG A 493 -14.01 4.28 9.40
C ARG A 493 -12.70 4.60 8.72
N THR A 494 -12.78 5.42 7.68
CA THR A 494 -11.61 5.86 6.93
C THR A 494 -11.85 7.23 6.35
N LYS A 495 -10.79 8.04 6.30
CA LYS A 495 -10.77 9.37 5.68
C LYS A 495 -10.29 9.33 4.23
N ASP A 496 -9.50 8.33 3.86
CA ASP A 496 -8.78 8.24 2.57
C ASP A 496 -8.91 6.88 1.85
N PHE A 497 -9.54 5.88 2.47
CA PHE A 497 -9.60 4.48 2.03
C PHE A 497 -8.25 3.78 1.85
N MET A 498 -7.15 4.41 2.29
CA MET A 498 -5.80 3.85 2.32
C MET A 498 -5.45 3.33 3.72
N SER A 499 -5.96 4.00 4.75
CA SER A 499 -5.92 3.56 6.15
C SER A 499 -7.34 3.45 6.71
N ALA A 500 -7.65 2.44 7.51
CA ALA A 500 -8.99 2.31 8.10
C ALA A 500 -8.97 1.75 9.52
N GLU A 501 -9.71 2.42 10.40
CA GLU A 501 -9.98 1.98 11.75
C GLU A 501 -11.26 1.14 11.79
N VAL A 502 -11.32 0.19 12.71
CA VAL A 502 -12.54 -0.59 12.95
C VAL A 502 -13.61 0.29 13.60
N PHE A 503 -14.86 0.13 13.18
CA PHE A 503 -15.97 0.83 13.83
C PHE A 503 -16.33 0.13 15.15
N ASN A 504 -16.24 0.85 16.27
CA ASN A 504 -16.58 0.30 17.58
C ASN A 504 -18.10 0.34 17.80
N PHE A 505 -18.78 -0.77 17.54
CA PHE A 505 -20.19 -0.95 17.92
C PHE A 505 -20.33 -1.26 19.41
N ASP A 506 -21.49 -0.91 19.97
CA ASP A 506 -21.89 -1.44 21.27
C ASP A 506 -22.09 -2.97 21.17
N ASN A 507 -21.58 -3.71 22.16
CA ASN A 507 -21.74 -5.16 22.24
C ASN A 507 -23.22 -5.56 22.24
N ALA A 508 -24.11 -4.74 22.81
CA ALA A 508 -25.55 -4.99 22.77
C ALA A 508 -26.10 -4.93 21.34
N PHE A 509 -25.61 -4.00 20.51
CA PHE A 509 -25.99 -3.90 19.10
C PHE A 509 -25.50 -5.12 18.31
N LEU A 510 -24.22 -5.49 18.45
CA LEU A 510 -23.65 -6.66 17.76
C LEU A 510 -24.37 -7.96 18.16
N ALA A 511 -24.67 -8.14 19.45
CA ALA A 511 -25.44 -9.29 19.92
C ALA A 511 -26.86 -9.34 19.33
N ASN A 512 -27.49 -8.19 19.12
CA ASN A 512 -28.79 -8.10 18.47
C ASN A 512 -28.72 -8.45 16.97
N VAL A 513 -27.71 -7.93 16.27
CA VAL A 513 -27.46 -8.27 14.85
C VAL A 513 -27.21 -9.77 14.71
N ALA A 514 -26.30 -10.33 15.50
CA ALA A 514 -25.94 -11.74 15.45
C ALA A 514 -27.16 -12.65 15.67
N ARG A 515 -27.98 -12.33 16.69
CA ARG A 515 -29.23 -13.05 16.97
C ARG A 515 -30.24 -12.95 15.83
N THR A 516 -30.37 -11.77 15.22
CA THR A 516 -31.31 -11.55 14.10
C THR A 516 -30.89 -12.35 12.88
N ILE A 517 -29.60 -12.30 12.51
CA ILE A 517 -29.04 -13.07 11.39
C ILE A 517 -29.22 -14.57 11.62
N CYS A 518 -28.83 -15.09 12.79
CA CYS A 518 -28.97 -16.52 13.08
C CYS A 518 -30.42 -17.00 13.11
N ASN A 519 -31.39 -16.15 13.47
CA ASN A 519 -32.80 -16.52 13.53
C ASN A 519 -33.53 -16.40 12.18
N GLN A 520 -33.11 -15.48 11.31
CA GLN A 520 -33.81 -15.17 10.06
C GLN A 520 -33.15 -15.78 8.83
N VAL A 521 -31.83 -16.00 8.85
CA VAL A 521 -31.08 -16.51 7.70
C VAL A 521 -30.86 -18.02 7.87
N GLU A 522 -31.55 -18.80 7.06
CA GLU A 522 -31.42 -20.26 7.07
C GLU A 522 -30.00 -20.67 6.67
N GLY A 523 -29.44 -21.65 7.39
CA GLY A 523 -28.10 -22.16 7.11
C GLY A 523 -26.95 -21.38 7.76
N VAL A 524 -27.22 -20.35 8.56
CA VAL A 524 -26.20 -19.66 9.38
C VAL A 524 -26.15 -20.24 10.79
N ALA A 525 -24.95 -20.56 11.27
CA ALA A 525 -24.75 -21.07 12.63
C ALA A 525 -24.03 -20.09 13.56
N ARG A 526 -23.24 -19.17 13.00
CA ARG A 526 -22.39 -18.27 13.79
C ARG A 526 -22.21 -16.94 13.07
N VAL A 527 -22.05 -15.88 13.85
CA VAL A 527 -21.71 -14.55 13.38
C VAL A 527 -20.49 -14.08 14.15
N VAL A 528 -19.51 -13.52 13.45
CA VAL A 528 -18.29 -12.93 14.03
C VAL A 528 -18.15 -11.49 13.55
N TYR A 529 -17.46 -10.66 14.33
CA TYR A 529 -17.13 -9.28 13.94
C TYR A 529 -15.62 -9.16 13.74
N ASP A 530 -15.23 -8.58 12.61
CA ASP A 530 -13.83 -8.38 12.25
C ASP A 530 -13.26 -7.13 12.97
N LEU A 531 -12.20 -7.36 13.74
CA LEU A 531 -11.52 -6.37 14.58
C LEU A 531 -10.16 -5.93 14.02
N ASP A 532 -9.81 -6.33 12.79
CA ASP A 532 -8.51 -6.04 12.22
C ASP A 532 -8.47 -4.63 11.57
N PRO A 533 -7.58 -3.72 11.96
CA PRO A 533 -7.44 -2.44 11.26
C PRO A 533 -6.84 -2.62 9.86
N THR A 534 -7.17 -1.71 8.95
CA THR A 534 -6.51 -1.64 7.63
C THR A 534 -5.35 -0.65 7.71
N CYS A 535 -4.28 -1.09 8.40
CA CYS A 535 -2.92 -0.54 8.41
C CYS A 535 -2.08 -1.53 9.25
N PRO A 536 -0.92 -2.03 8.78
CA PRO A 536 -0.12 -2.96 9.58
C PRO A 536 0.63 -2.17 10.66
N GLU A 537 0.04 -2.03 11.84
CA GLU A 537 0.86 -1.96 13.04
C GLU A 537 1.42 -3.37 13.28
N GLY A 538 2.70 -3.57 12.97
CA GLY A 538 3.47 -4.71 13.43
C GLY A 538 3.29 -6.03 12.66
N SER A 539 3.80 -6.12 11.43
CA SER A 539 4.51 -7.31 10.94
C SER A 539 5.12 -7.03 9.56
N TRP A 540 6.43 -7.26 9.43
CA TRP A 540 7.10 -7.27 8.13
C TRP A 540 7.51 -8.70 7.81
N SER A 541 6.72 -9.38 6.97
CA SER A 541 7.26 -10.44 6.11
C SER A 541 7.39 -9.83 4.73
N ASN A 542 8.53 -9.20 4.44
CA ASN A 542 8.78 -8.63 3.12
C ASN A 542 9.67 -9.61 2.34
N GLN A 543 9.38 -9.85 1.07
CA GLN A 543 10.30 -10.58 0.21
C GLN A 543 11.24 -9.58 -0.46
N ILE A 544 12.55 -9.77 -0.37
CA ILE A 544 13.52 -8.99 -1.16
C ILE A 544 14.45 -9.96 -1.89
N ALA A 545 14.33 -9.98 -3.23
CA ALA A 545 15.16 -10.82 -4.12
C ALA A 545 15.04 -12.33 -3.74
N PRO A 546 16.07 -13.20 -3.79
CA PRO A 546 15.91 -14.62 -3.44
C PRO A 546 15.84 -14.87 -1.92
N TRP A 547 15.74 -13.84 -1.09
CA TRP A 547 15.76 -13.97 0.37
C TRP A 547 14.42 -13.56 0.99
N GLN A 548 13.94 -14.37 1.92
CA GLN A 548 12.89 -14.01 2.86
C GLN A 548 13.53 -13.72 4.21
N TRP A 549 13.16 -12.62 4.85
CA TRP A 549 13.60 -12.25 6.18
C TRP A 549 12.40 -12.17 7.14
N TYR A 550 12.67 -12.53 8.40
CA TYR A 550 11.74 -12.38 9.51
C TYR A 550 12.37 -11.43 10.52
N ILE A 551 11.81 -10.24 10.62
CA ILE A 551 12.21 -9.22 11.58
C ILE A 551 10.99 -8.87 12.40
N HIS A 552 11.08 -9.14 13.70
CA HIS A 552 9.94 -8.99 14.60
C HIS A 552 10.07 -7.80 15.55
N GLY A 553 10.68 -6.71 15.07
CA GLY A 553 10.90 -5.50 15.85
C GLY A 553 9.90 -4.38 15.56
N THR A 554 9.81 -3.42 16.48
CA THR A 554 9.04 -2.17 16.27
C THR A 554 9.79 -1.13 15.43
N GLY A 555 11.10 -1.31 15.29
CA GLY A 555 11.99 -0.49 14.47
C GLY A 555 11.85 -0.71 12.97
N SER A 556 12.54 0.11 12.18
CA SER A 556 12.62 -0.14 10.74
C SER A 556 13.48 -1.35 10.45
N THR A 557 13.20 -2.00 9.34
CA THR A 557 13.96 -3.16 8.88
C THR A 557 15.49 -2.96 8.84
N GLY A 558 15.97 -1.77 8.47
CA GLY A 558 17.41 -1.45 8.44
C GLY A 558 18.10 -1.39 9.81
N GLU A 559 17.34 -1.36 10.90
CA GLU A 559 17.89 -1.45 12.26
C GLU A 559 18.28 -2.89 12.58
N TYR A 560 17.48 -3.86 12.11
CA TYR A 560 17.68 -5.28 12.37
C TYR A 560 18.48 -5.98 11.28
N LEU A 561 18.51 -5.44 10.05
CA LEU A 561 19.26 -6.03 8.96
C LEU A 561 19.89 -4.96 8.07
N GLU A 562 21.22 -5.03 7.92
CA GLU A 562 21.98 -4.10 7.09
C GLU A 562 22.96 -4.85 6.19
N LEU A 563 22.99 -4.50 4.90
CA LEU A 563 23.94 -5.05 3.94
C LEU A 563 25.09 -4.07 3.73
N SER A 564 26.32 -4.56 3.87
CA SER A 564 27.51 -3.75 3.60
C SER A 564 28.68 -4.63 3.14
N PRO A 565 29.51 -4.18 2.19
CA PRO A 565 30.81 -4.79 1.92
C PRO A 565 31.72 -4.87 3.15
N ASP A 566 31.54 -3.99 4.14
CA ASP A 566 32.34 -3.96 5.36
C ASP A 566 31.96 -5.08 6.35
N PHE A 567 30.79 -5.70 6.18
CA PHE A 567 30.31 -6.79 7.05
C PHE A 567 30.72 -8.17 6.54
N LYS A 568 31.78 -8.20 5.74
CA LYS A 568 32.20 -9.37 4.99
C LYS A 568 33.48 -9.97 5.57
N ASN A 569 33.64 -11.28 5.47
CA ASN A 569 34.94 -11.89 5.75
C ASN A 569 35.96 -11.32 4.75
N PRO A 570 37.10 -10.74 5.20
CA PRO A 570 38.09 -10.14 4.29
C PRO A 570 38.65 -11.11 3.23
N VAL A 571 38.49 -12.41 3.43
CA VAL A 571 38.93 -13.48 2.52
C VAL A 571 37.87 -13.82 1.47
N ASP A 572 36.62 -13.43 1.69
CA ASP A 572 35.54 -13.62 0.72
C ASP A 572 35.67 -12.54 -0.38
N THR A 573 36.18 -12.95 -1.54
CA THR A 573 36.43 -12.08 -2.69
C THR A 573 35.25 -11.96 -3.65
N SER A 574 34.09 -12.51 -3.32
CA SER A 574 32.90 -12.42 -4.19
C SER A 574 32.37 -10.99 -4.31
N ASP A 575 31.48 -10.73 -5.26
CA ASP A 575 30.79 -9.43 -5.37
C ASP A 575 29.59 -9.31 -4.39
N ALA A 576 29.29 -10.38 -3.64
CA ALA A 576 28.22 -10.40 -2.66
C ALA A 576 28.55 -9.54 -1.42
N GLN A 577 27.55 -8.85 -0.88
CA GLN A 577 27.68 -8.04 0.34
C GLN A 577 27.60 -8.92 1.59
N GLY A 578 28.27 -8.50 2.66
CA GLY A 578 28.06 -9.07 3.99
C GLY A 578 26.79 -8.53 4.64
N ILE A 579 26.33 -9.19 5.70
CA ILE A 579 25.06 -8.89 6.36
C ILE A 579 25.30 -8.68 7.86
N ARG A 580 24.79 -7.60 8.43
CA ARG A 580 24.57 -7.48 9.88
C ARG A 580 23.13 -7.85 10.20
N ILE A 581 22.93 -8.74 11.15
CA ILE A 581 21.63 -9.11 11.72
C ILE A 581 21.64 -8.72 13.20
N SER A 582 20.59 -8.04 13.66
CA SER A 582 20.52 -7.48 15.01
C SER A 582 19.20 -7.83 15.71
N ILE A 583 19.24 -7.95 17.04
CA ILE A 583 18.06 -7.94 17.95
C ILE A 583 18.23 -6.83 18.99
N ASP A 584 17.14 -6.28 19.56
CA ASP A 584 17.23 -5.12 20.46
C ASP A 584 16.21 -5.07 21.62
N GLY A 585 15.65 -6.21 22.02
CA GLY A 585 14.61 -6.23 23.06
C GLY A 585 13.22 -5.82 22.58
N THR A 586 13.03 -5.48 21.30
CA THR A 586 11.71 -5.27 20.71
C THR A 586 11.35 -6.29 19.63
N SER A 587 12.28 -7.22 19.33
CA SER A 587 12.21 -8.23 18.27
C SER A 587 11.29 -9.43 18.59
N PHE A 588 10.10 -9.22 19.16
CA PHE A 588 9.18 -10.30 19.58
C PHE A 588 8.17 -10.72 18.50
N TRP A 589 8.01 -12.03 18.32
CA TRP A 589 6.93 -12.58 17.52
C TRP A 589 5.62 -12.69 18.31
N ASN A 590 4.49 -12.44 17.65
CA ASN A 590 3.16 -12.33 18.24
C ASN A 590 2.78 -13.53 19.15
N GLY A 591 2.91 -13.35 20.46
CA GLY A 591 2.59 -14.36 21.48
C GLY A 591 3.73 -15.32 21.88
N GLN A 592 4.93 -15.18 21.31
CA GLN A 592 6.12 -15.91 21.74
C GLN A 592 6.94 -15.10 22.75
N THR A 593 7.67 -15.81 23.61
CA THR A 593 8.54 -15.23 24.64
C THR A 593 9.99 -15.03 24.19
N MET A 594 10.30 -15.22 22.91
CA MET A 594 11.66 -15.21 22.36
C MET A 594 11.83 -14.07 21.35
N GLU A 595 13.06 -13.56 21.22
CA GLU A 595 13.41 -12.53 20.23
C GLU A 595 14.02 -13.15 18.98
N ARG A 596 13.72 -12.60 17.81
CA ARG A 596 14.09 -13.21 16.53
C ARG A 596 14.32 -12.20 15.41
N SER A 597 15.48 -12.33 14.75
CA SER A 597 15.82 -11.68 13.49
C SER A 597 16.57 -12.68 12.61
N GLU A 598 16.06 -13.02 11.42
CA GLU A 598 16.69 -14.06 10.59
C GLU A 598 16.41 -13.92 9.09
N ILE A 599 17.18 -14.68 8.32
CA ILE A 599 17.11 -14.80 6.87
C ILE A 599 16.91 -16.26 6.48
N ILE A 600 16.07 -16.46 5.48
CA ILE A 600 15.79 -17.73 4.82
C ILE A 600 16.07 -17.57 3.32
N PRO A 601 16.98 -18.36 2.74
CA PRO A 601 17.09 -18.47 1.28
C PRO A 601 15.83 -19.10 0.71
N GLN A 602 15.21 -18.42 -0.26
CA GLN A 602 14.05 -18.93 -0.99
C GLN A 602 14.52 -19.52 -2.32
N THR A 603 14.73 -20.83 -2.36
CA THR A 603 14.97 -21.56 -3.62
C THR A 603 13.65 -22.10 -4.17
N SER A 604 13.40 -21.95 -5.47
CA SER A 604 12.26 -22.61 -6.13
C SER A 604 12.49 -24.10 -6.40
N GLU A 605 13.73 -24.57 -6.19
CA GLU A 605 14.14 -25.95 -6.41
C GLU A 605 13.97 -26.79 -5.13
N ASN A 606 13.51 -28.03 -5.29
CA ASN A 606 13.42 -29.00 -4.19
C ASN A 606 14.79 -29.66 -4.01
N LEU A 607 15.69 -29.00 -3.29
CA LEU A 607 17.05 -29.50 -3.04
C LEU A 607 17.10 -30.62 -1.97
N GLY A 608 15.96 -31.08 -1.43
CA GLY A 608 15.88 -32.08 -0.36
C GLY A 608 16.25 -33.53 -0.74
N THR A 609 17.06 -33.73 -1.78
CA THR A 609 17.55 -35.04 -2.24
C THR A 609 19.04 -34.98 -2.56
N GLY A 610 19.77 -36.08 -2.38
CA GLY A 610 21.21 -36.10 -2.61
C GLY A 610 22.02 -35.43 -1.48
N ARG A 611 23.20 -34.92 -1.81
CA ARG A 611 24.16 -34.36 -0.85
C ARG A 611 24.43 -32.89 -1.13
N LEU A 612 24.16 -32.03 -0.15
CA LEU A 612 24.33 -30.58 -0.23
C LEU A 612 25.32 -30.05 0.80
N PHE A 613 25.91 -28.92 0.47
CA PHE A 613 26.75 -28.15 1.37
C PHE A 613 26.15 -26.77 1.62
N TYR A 614 25.84 -26.46 2.86
CA TYR A 614 25.32 -25.15 3.29
C TYR A 614 26.47 -24.34 3.87
N HIS A 615 26.92 -23.33 3.14
CA HIS A 615 28.07 -22.50 3.50
C HIS A 615 27.63 -21.22 4.18
N PHE A 616 28.34 -20.82 5.23
CA PHE A 616 28.21 -19.51 5.85
C PHE A 616 29.45 -19.20 6.70
N SER A 617 29.74 -17.92 6.86
CA SER A 617 30.73 -17.41 7.81
C SER A 617 30.06 -16.44 8.74
N LEU A 618 30.44 -16.44 10.02
CA LEU A 618 29.91 -15.51 11.01
C LEU A 618 31.01 -14.86 11.85
N MET A 619 30.71 -13.70 12.40
CA MET A 619 31.57 -12.95 13.32
C MET A 619 30.71 -12.12 14.27
N THR A 620 31.20 -11.89 15.49
CA THR A 620 30.59 -10.96 16.44
C THR A 620 31.53 -9.79 16.71
N SER A 621 30.98 -8.60 16.92
CA SER A 621 31.77 -7.40 17.19
C SER A 621 31.95 -7.17 18.70
N THR A 622 32.89 -6.29 19.05
CA THR A 622 32.97 -5.74 20.41
C THR A 622 31.92 -4.67 20.67
N THR A 623 31.28 -4.16 19.60
CA THR A 623 30.09 -3.30 19.66
C THR A 623 28.86 -4.20 19.59
N ASN A 624 27.93 -4.06 20.54
CA ASN A 624 26.73 -4.90 20.68
C ASN A 624 27.03 -6.42 20.67
N PRO A 625 27.91 -6.92 21.55
CA PRO A 625 28.22 -8.36 21.60
C PRO A 625 27.00 -9.15 22.10
N PRO A 626 26.82 -10.40 21.62
CA PRO A 626 25.72 -11.22 22.09
C PRO A 626 25.88 -11.56 23.57
N ASN A 627 24.77 -11.64 24.30
CA ASN A 627 24.81 -11.79 25.75
C ASN A 627 24.99 -13.26 26.16
N PRO A 628 26.11 -13.67 26.76
CA PRO A 628 26.40 -15.09 27.06
C PRO A 628 25.50 -15.73 28.13
N LYS A 629 24.57 -14.96 28.72
CA LYS A 629 23.60 -15.44 29.71
C LYS A 629 22.33 -16.02 29.09
N PHE A 630 22.09 -15.75 27.81
CA PHE A 630 20.92 -16.27 27.09
C PHE A 630 21.32 -17.38 26.14
N GLU A 631 20.36 -18.26 25.82
CA GLU A 631 20.53 -19.23 24.74
C GLU A 631 20.20 -18.55 23.42
N HIS A 632 21.16 -18.59 22.49
CA HIS A 632 21.00 -18.11 21.13
C HIS A 632 21.04 -19.29 20.17
N GLN A 633 20.10 -19.33 19.23
CA GLN A 633 20.09 -20.22 18.08
C GLN A 633 20.43 -19.38 16.85
N ILE A 634 21.50 -19.75 16.15
CA ILE A 634 22.19 -18.87 15.21
C ILE A 634 22.00 -19.34 13.75
N ALA A 635 22.34 -20.60 13.49
CA ALA A 635 22.13 -21.22 12.18
C ALA A 635 21.45 -22.57 12.39
N PHE A 636 20.24 -22.76 11.87
CA PHE A 636 19.44 -23.95 12.17
C PHE A 636 18.47 -24.29 11.04
N PHE A 637 17.88 -25.47 11.13
CA PHE A 637 16.74 -25.85 10.29
C PHE A 637 15.45 -25.85 11.10
N GLU A 638 14.27 -25.60 10.52
CA GLU A 638 12.98 -25.59 11.26
C GLU A 638 12.73 -26.86 12.09
N SER A 639 13.24 -28.00 11.62
CA SER A 639 13.12 -29.28 12.30
C SER A 639 14.14 -29.47 13.43
N HIS A 640 15.05 -28.52 13.64
CA HIS A 640 16.13 -28.50 14.64
C HIS A 640 16.96 -29.79 14.69
N PHE A 641 17.05 -30.55 13.60
CA PHE A 641 17.89 -31.76 13.56
C PHE A 641 19.38 -31.42 13.61
N THR A 642 19.76 -30.24 13.13
CA THR A 642 21.10 -29.66 13.28
C THR A 642 20.99 -28.15 13.48
N GLU A 643 21.79 -27.62 14.41
CA GLU A 643 21.75 -26.21 14.79
C GLU A 643 23.06 -25.73 15.41
N LEU A 644 23.39 -24.46 15.23
CA LEU A 644 24.45 -23.75 15.93
C LEU A 644 23.85 -22.94 17.07
N LYS A 645 24.36 -23.17 18.29
CA LYS A 645 23.94 -22.47 19.50
C LYS A 645 25.07 -21.70 20.14
N TYR A 646 24.75 -20.57 20.75
CA TYR A 646 25.67 -19.77 21.54
C TYR A 646 25.05 -19.44 22.90
N GLY A 647 25.88 -19.29 23.92
CA GLY A 647 25.43 -18.89 25.25
C GLY A 647 24.98 -20.05 26.13
N LEU A 648 24.25 -19.70 27.19
CA LEU A 648 23.82 -20.61 28.25
C LEU A 648 22.59 -21.42 27.82
N LEU A 649 22.70 -22.74 27.73
CA LEU A 649 21.59 -23.59 27.32
C LEU A 649 20.51 -23.69 28.41
N SER A 650 19.25 -23.81 27.99
CA SER A 650 18.11 -23.98 28.89
C SER A 650 18.31 -25.17 29.83
N GLY A 651 18.42 -24.91 31.14
CA GLY A 651 18.62 -25.92 32.18
C GLY A 651 20.06 -26.03 32.71
N ASP A 652 21.00 -25.28 32.15
CA ASP A 652 22.37 -25.20 32.68
C ASP A 652 22.43 -24.43 34.01
N SER A 653 23.41 -24.80 34.85
CA SER A 653 23.62 -24.20 36.19
C SER A 653 24.68 -23.08 36.22
N ALA A 654 25.30 -22.80 35.07
CA ALA A 654 26.31 -21.74 34.93
C ALA A 654 25.65 -20.35 34.86
N SER A 655 26.41 -19.30 35.17
CA SER A 655 25.92 -17.91 35.15
C SER A 655 26.14 -17.18 33.82
N GLU A 656 27.06 -17.64 32.99
CA GLU A 656 27.41 -17.12 31.67
C GLU A 656 28.25 -18.16 30.90
N ASP A 657 28.19 -18.14 29.57
CA ASP A 657 28.91 -19.09 28.73
C ASP A 657 29.23 -18.54 27.33
N ASN A 658 30.52 -18.42 27.00
CA ASN A 658 30.99 -17.91 25.70
C ASN A 658 31.19 -19.01 24.64
N THR A 659 30.64 -20.20 24.85
CA THR A 659 30.86 -21.33 23.95
C THR A 659 29.88 -21.29 22.77
N LEU A 660 30.41 -21.32 21.55
CA LEU A 660 29.68 -21.63 20.33
C LEU A 660 29.65 -23.15 20.14
N ARG A 661 28.47 -23.72 19.92
CA ARG A 661 28.23 -25.17 19.88
C ARG A 661 27.48 -25.56 18.63
N TRP A 662 27.95 -26.60 17.96
CA TRP A 662 27.17 -27.25 16.93
C TRP A 662 26.50 -28.50 17.50
N CYS A 663 25.17 -28.51 17.42
CA CYS A 663 24.30 -29.52 17.97
C CYS A 663 23.64 -30.32 16.85
N VAL A 664 23.47 -31.62 17.09
CA VAL A 664 22.70 -32.52 16.22
C VAL A 664 21.70 -33.25 17.10
N SER A 665 20.41 -33.09 16.79
CA SER A 665 19.30 -33.62 17.60
C SER A 665 19.40 -33.24 19.07
N GLY A 666 19.72 -31.96 19.35
CA GLY A 666 19.88 -31.42 20.71
C GLY A 666 21.17 -31.82 21.45
N ILE A 667 22.07 -32.58 20.82
CA ILE A 667 23.33 -33.02 21.44
C ILE A 667 24.51 -32.27 20.82
N THR A 668 25.33 -31.61 21.64
CA THR A 668 26.58 -30.96 21.21
C THR A 668 27.56 -31.99 20.64
N LYS A 669 27.99 -31.78 19.40
CA LYS A 669 28.97 -32.61 18.68
C LYS A 669 30.30 -31.89 18.47
N TRP A 670 30.27 -30.56 18.42
CA TRP A 670 31.45 -29.71 18.27
C TRP A 670 31.24 -28.41 19.03
N SER A 671 32.32 -27.81 19.52
CA SER A 671 32.27 -26.54 20.23
C SER A 671 33.58 -25.78 20.15
N THR A 672 33.51 -24.45 20.20
CA THR A 672 34.66 -23.55 20.33
C THR A 672 34.31 -22.37 21.23
N GLN A 673 35.32 -21.63 21.72
CA GLN A 673 35.08 -20.34 22.35
C GLN A 673 34.92 -19.25 21.28
N LEU A 674 33.88 -18.42 21.43
CA LEU A 674 33.60 -17.31 20.53
C LEU A 674 34.41 -16.08 20.96
N GLU A 675 35.21 -15.55 20.04
CA GLU A 675 36.03 -14.35 20.23
C GLU A 675 35.58 -13.25 19.27
N ALA A 676 35.21 -12.09 19.81
CA ALA A 676 34.77 -10.96 19.02
C ALA A 676 35.87 -10.46 18.06
N GLY A 677 35.50 -10.17 16.82
CA GLY A 677 36.39 -9.76 15.74
C GLY A 677 37.02 -10.91 14.94
N ASN A 678 36.86 -12.16 15.37
CA ASN A 678 37.30 -13.33 14.62
C ASN A 678 36.16 -13.88 13.75
N TRP A 679 36.49 -14.19 12.49
CA TRP A 679 35.58 -14.89 11.58
C TRP A 679 35.64 -16.40 11.79
N TYR A 680 34.47 -17.03 11.88
CA TYR A 680 34.29 -18.47 11.96
C TYR A 680 33.54 -18.94 10.72
N ASN A 681 34.13 -19.88 9.99
CA ASN A 681 33.61 -20.34 8.70
C ASN A 681 33.06 -21.75 8.88
N PHE A 682 31.90 -22.03 8.30
CA PHE A 682 31.19 -23.29 8.44
C PHE A 682 30.68 -23.80 7.10
N ALA A 683 30.65 -25.13 6.96
CA ALA A 683 29.80 -25.78 5.96
C ALA A 683 29.08 -26.99 6.58
N TYR A 684 27.76 -27.03 6.47
CA TYR A 684 26.97 -28.20 6.83
C TYR A 684 26.87 -29.12 5.62
N ASP A 685 27.43 -30.30 5.76
CA ASP A 685 27.45 -31.35 4.75
C ASP A 685 26.31 -32.33 5.06
N ILE A 686 25.18 -32.14 4.38
CA ILE A 686 23.95 -32.89 4.60
C ILE A 686 23.75 -33.87 3.44
N ASP A 687 23.72 -35.15 3.78
CA ASP A 687 23.35 -36.23 2.87
C ASP A 687 21.90 -36.65 3.19
N PHE A 688 20.97 -36.20 2.35
CA PHE A 688 19.54 -36.47 2.50
C PHE A 688 19.21 -37.95 2.27
N ASP A 689 19.98 -38.63 1.42
CA ASP A 689 19.77 -40.04 1.08
C ASP A 689 20.26 -40.94 2.20
N ALA A 690 21.43 -40.64 2.76
CA ALA A 690 22.02 -41.37 3.89
C ALA A 690 21.46 -40.92 5.25
N LYS A 691 20.74 -39.80 5.30
CA LYS A 691 20.28 -39.13 6.54
C LYS A 691 21.42 -38.87 7.51
N THR A 692 22.51 -38.30 7.01
CA THR A 692 23.67 -37.93 7.82
C THR A 692 24.01 -36.47 7.66
N VAL A 693 24.51 -35.86 8.73
CA VAL A 693 25.09 -34.52 8.70
C VAL A 693 26.54 -34.55 9.21
N SER A 694 27.39 -33.80 8.53
CA SER A 694 28.79 -33.55 8.91
C SER A 694 29.01 -32.04 9.05
N LEU A 695 29.98 -31.66 9.88
CA LEU A 695 30.38 -30.27 10.07
C LEU A 695 31.80 -30.08 9.55
N TRP A 696 31.94 -29.08 8.69
CA TRP A 696 33.20 -28.50 8.31
C TRP A 696 33.34 -27.14 8.99
N ALA A 697 34.50 -26.87 9.57
CA ALA A 697 34.75 -25.60 10.24
C ALA A 697 36.21 -25.15 10.07
N SER A 698 36.42 -23.83 10.05
CA SER A 698 37.73 -23.18 10.13
C SER A 698 37.60 -21.78 10.71
N ASN A 699 38.72 -21.13 11.02
CA ASN A 699 38.74 -19.78 11.56
C ASN A 699 39.56 -18.83 10.67
N GLY A 700 39.18 -17.56 10.63
CA GLY A 700 39.86 -16.52 9.89
C GLY A 700 39.96 -16.84 8.40
N SER A 701 41.18 -16.99 7.92
CA SER A 701 41.51 -17.26 6.52
C SER A 701 41.81 -18.73 6.19
N ASP A 702 41.71 -19.64 7.17
CA ASP A 702 42.08 -21.04 6.97
C ASP A 702 41.03 -21.79 6.14
N PRO A 703 41.43 -22.69 5.23
CA PRO A 703 40.46 -23.48 4.45
C PRO A 703 39.60 -24.37 5.36
N LEU A 704 38.36 -24.63 4.94
CA LEU A 704 37.43 -25.50 5.66
C LEU A 704 38.00 -26.91 5.78
N SER A 705 37.88 -27.49 6.97
CA SER A 705 38.25 -28.88 7.24
C SER A 705 37.12 -29.62 7.96
N ALA A 706 36.95 -30.90 7.66
CA ALA A 706 35.93 -31.72 8.32
C ALA A 706 36.29 -31.91 9.80
N VAL A 707 35.51 -31.32 10.69
CA VAL A 707 35.70 -31.41 12.15
C VAL A 707 34.83 -32.49 12.78
N VAL A 708 33.68 -32.79 12.17
CA VAL A 708 32.80 -33.90 12.57
C VAL A 708 32.21 -34.54 11.32
N THR A 709 32.23 -35.87 11.23
CA THR A 709 31.78 -36.61 10.04
C THR A 709 30.71 -37.64 10.36
N GLY A 710 29.63 -37.67 9.56
CA GLY A 710 28.70 -38.79 9.46
C GLY A 710 27.79 -39.00 10.67
N VAL A 711 27.21 -37.93 11.23
CA VAL A 711 26.25 -38.04 12.33
C VAL A 711 24.87 -38.38 11.78
N SER A 712 24.30 -39.53 12.17
CA SER A 712 22.95 -39.92 11.74
C SER A 712 21.87 -39.03 12.34
N VAL A 713 20.88 -38.66 11.53
CA VAL A 713 19.70 -37.88 11.93
C VAL A 713 18.40 -38.62 11.63
N SER A 714 17.41 -38.48 12.50
CA SER A 714 16.10 -39.14 12.35
C SER A 714 15.20 -38.47 11.31
N THR A 715 15.42 -37.18 11.07
CA THR A 715 14.67 -36.34 10.14
C THR A 715 15.64 -35.43 9.38
N SER A 716 15.32 -35.16 8.12
CA SER A 716 15.92 -34.09 7.32
C SER A 716 14.80 -33.44 6.53
N THR A 717 14.80 -32.11 6.45
CA THR A 717 13.82 -31.33 5.69
C THR A 717 14.49 -30.67 4.47
N ASN A 718 13.76 -29.94 3.64
CA ASN A 718 14.32 -29.40 2.39
C ASN A 718 15.07 -28.07 2.63
N SER A 719 15.66 -27.51 1.57
CA SER A 719 16.44 -26.25 1.64
C SER A 719 15.64 -25.01 2.05
N ALA A 720 14.31 -25.04 1.93
CA ALA A 720 13.45 -23.91 2.31
C ALA A 720 13.39 -23.70 3.83
N ASP A 721 13.83 -24.69 4.60
CA ASP A 721 13.79 -24.69 6.06
C ASP A 721 15.14 -24.31 6.68
N TRP A 722 16.09 -23.73 5.94
CA TRP A 722 17.39 -23.28 6.48
C TRP A 722 17.33 -21.81 6.90
N HIS A 723 17.70 -21.55 8.16
CA HIS A 723 17.66 -20.22 8.77
C HIS A 723 19.06 -19.82 9.21
N VAL A 724 19.43 -18.57 8.90
CA VAL A 724 20.62 -17.91 9.42
C VAL A 724 20.22 -16.58 10.05
N GLY A 725 20.64 -16.34 11.28
CA GLY A 725 20.26 -15.15 12.03
C GLY A 725 20.44 -15.34 13.51
N GLU A 726 19.56 -14.74 14.29
CA GLU A 726 19.60 -14.82 15.74
C GLU A 726 18.20 -15.02 16.30
N LEU A 727 18.06 -16.10 17.06
CA LEU A 727 16.90 -16.38 17.89
C LEU A 727 17.35 -16.52 19.33
N ARG A 728 16.93 -15.58 20.18
CA ARG A 728 17.29 -15.52 21.60
C ARG A 728 16.14 -16.02 22.47
N LEU A 729 16.37 -17.09 23.22
CA LEU A 729 15.39 -17.65 24.15
C LEU A 729 15.40 -16.91 25.50
N ASN A 730 14.20 -16.66 26.03
CA ASN A 730 14.02 -16.06 27.35
C ASN A 730 14.21 -17.10 28.46
N ASN A 731 15.45 -17.25 28.92
CA ASN A 731 15.84 -18.08 30.08
C ASN A 731 15.56 -17.39 31.43
N GLY A 732 14.43 -16.69 31.57
CA GLY A 732 13.99 -16.05 32.82
C GLY A 732 14.53 -14.63 33.06
N GLY A 733 15.05 -13.98 32.01
CA GLY A 733 15.56 -12.61 32.04
C GLY A 733 15.06 -11.80 30.84
N THR A 734 15.04 -10.48 30.98
CA THR A 734 14.76 -9.55 29.88
C THR A 734 15.99 -8.70 29.65
N ASP A 735 16.49 -8.65 28.41
CA ASP A 735 17.58 -7.77 28.03
C ASP A 735 17.13 -6.87 26.87
N ALA A 736 17.28 -5.56 27.04
CA ALA A 736 16.91 -4.58 26.02
C ALA A 736 18.14 -4.07 25.24
N ALA A 737 19.32 -4.64 25.50
CA ALA A 737 20.52 -4.31 24.75
C ALA A 737 20.46 -4.89 23.34
N ALA A 738 21.01 -4.13 22.38
CA ALA A 738 21.19 -4.61 21.03
C ALA A 738 22.32 -5.64 20.96
N GLU A 739 22.11 -6.69 20.17
CA GLU A 739 23.09 -7.73 19.87
C GLU A 739 23.25 -7.83 18.35
N ASP A 740 24.50 -7.86 17.87
CA ASP A 740 24.83 -7.83 16.44
C ASP A 740 25.63 -9.08 16.01
N TRP A 741 25.14 -9.75 14.96
CA TRP A 741 25.83 -10.82 14.27
C TRP A 741 26.14 -10.43 12.82
N PHE A 742 27.37 -10.68 12.40
CA PHE A 742 27.83 -10.40 11.04
C PHE A 742 27.97 -11.70 10.27
N TRP A 743 27.52 -11.71 9.02
CA TRP A 743 27.44 -12.89 8.16
C TRP A 743 28.05 -12.62 6.79
N SER A 744 28.72 -13.63 6.24
CA SER A 744 29.38 -13.57 4.93
C SER A 744 29.30 -14.92 4.23
N GLY A 745 29.31 -14.93 2.90
CA GLY A 745 29.40 -16.17 2.12
C GLY A 745 28.29 -17.18 2.40
N ILE A 746 27.03 -16.71 2.51
CA ILE A 746 25.85 -17.56 2.69
C ILE A 746 25.42 -18.09 1.31
N TYR A 747 25.58 -19.39 1.06
CA TYR A 747 25.13 -20.03 -0.18
C TYR A 747 24.98 -21.55 -0.01
N VAL A 748 24.28 -22.17 -0.96
CA VAL A 748 24.15 -23.64 -1.05
C VAL A 748 24.94 -24.13 -2.27
N GLU A 749 25.73 -25.17 -2.08
CA GLU A 749 26.53 -25.79 -3.13
C GLU A 749 26.13 -27.26 -3.33
N ASN A 750 25.90 -27.60 -4.60
CA ASN A 750 25.78 -28.98 -5.05
C ASN A 750 27.20 -29.53 -5.27
N ALA A 751 27.52 -30.67 -4.64
CA ALA A 751 28.84 -31.31 -4.62
C ALA A 751 29.71 -31.15 -5.89
N PRO A 752 31.05 -31.07 -5.77
CA PRO A 752 31.88 -31.28 -4.58
C PRO A 752 32.05 -30.03 -3.69
N ILE A 753 32.33 -30.23 -2.40
CA ILE A 753 32.55 -29.12 -1.44
C ILE A 753 33.70 -28.20 -1.85
N THR A 754 33.43 -26.90 -1.86
CA THR A 754 34.46 -25.86 -1.96
C THR A 754 35.05 -25.57 -0.59
N ALA A 755 36.30 -26.01 -0.36
CA ALA A 755 37.01 -25.81 0.91
C ALA A 755 37.60 -24.40 1.08
N THR A 756 37.59 -23.58 0.03
CA THR A 756 38.01 -22.18 0.07
C THR A 756 36.87 -21.28 0.54
N ILE A 757 37.16 -20.29 1.39
CA ILE A 757 36.16 -19.35 1.94
C ILE A 757 35.74 -18.27 0.93
N ALA A 758 36.31 -18.28 -0.29
CA ALA A 758 35.88 -17.39 -1.36
C ALA A 758 34.43 -17.73 -1.74
N GLY A 759 33.53 -16.73 -1.70
CA GLY A 759 32.15 -16.89 -2.13
C GLY A 759 32.04 -17.44 -3.57
N PRO A 760 30.83 -17.87 -3.97
CA PRO A 760 30.68 -18.78 -5.09
C PRO A 760 31.24 -18.21 -6.40
N LEU A 761 31.96 -19.03 -7.15
CA LEU A 761 32.38 -18.71 -8.51
C LEU A 761 31.13 -18.48 -9.37
N ALA A 762 31.15 -17.43 -10.21
CA ALA A 762 30.02 -17.08 -11.07
C ALA A 762 29.47 -18.30 -11.84
N GLY A 763 28.25 -18.71 -11.49
CA GLY A 763 27.52 -19.82 -12.12
C GLY A 763 27.54 -21.18 -11.39
N GLN A 764 28.00 -21.26 -10.13
CA GLN A 764 28.03 -22.53 -9.36
C GLN A 764 27.15 -22.57 -8.09
N SER A 765 26.47 -21.49 -7.72
CA SER A 765 25.59 -21.43 -6.53
C SER A 765 24.18 -21.00 -6.89
N GLU A 766 23.19 -21.57 -6.21
CA GLU A 766 21.82 -21.06 -6.14
C GLU A 766 21.62 -20.08 -4.99
#